data_AF-A0A1C1A490-F1
#
_entry.id   AF-A0A1C1A490-F1
#
_cell.length_a   1.000
_cell.length_b   1.000
_cell.length_c   1.000
_cell.angle_alpha   90.00
_cell.angle_beta   90.00
_cell.angle_gamma   90.00
#
_symmetry.space_group_name_H-M   'P 1'
#
loop_
_entity.id
_entity.type
_entity.pdbx_description
1 polymer ?
#
loop_
_entity_poly.entity_id
_entity_poly.type
_entity_poly.pdbx_seq_one_letter_code
_entity_poly.pdbx_strand_id
1 'polypeptide(L)'
;MRSVTFENAPSSWNEALPMGNGHFGGMAYFEDNQLTLALNHYEVYYQKLHRYSQKYRNGEVADFSLQYGRTLDELRNLAEERYRDPAQNPIFLYGDALSPNSMYRKYGKPSGGVSHYPTGELHLTPSEELAEPDDYSLRLDIERAVVQFRVEKGQDRLDVCTRIAQDGDYVITDIYQSKSSLLSSVGMSVPTGRYVDMNVTYHQLDERTFYYLGSFYPDGEEKEHYDPFSFMVMMRIIGAKGSVISDSQDGLRIAIHKAGSNLTLLTTVVTEEETKELLPTALLRLNKSISDVEDIVDDHQAHWHAFWSRSSVTLPDPMLEDLWYINLYAIACSSGKGGRMREQACGLNGLWDIKQPTKWGSMWYWDVNIQAAFWPLYTANHLEVAEAFKEGLLSYTQLAEQMSKQFHGLEGIAGDYPHALYMSIWPWCAQFLWDYYRYSMNLGFLRDKAYPLFKQIARFFEGYLQQNAETGRLDIFPDISPEQGPLTRNSTCSLATVKYLFRIAAEANKRLDEAEADRLKWEKIADSLAAYPTAMSNRYGDVLLDSQWAPPDLHLRHPSLLMPIYPIGEIGKESAPDLKQRAENTLRYAANQTEYGMFQFGWLSCAASRLGNGALALRLLYEQGIDLSLRCNGLFAEETERWMNYCNITNEPLYHPHMMEASGEMVAAVNEMLLQSYDGVIEVFPALPSGEFEQERSIGLYDHEVARKVKKYEKWNQCAFKGLLAVGAFEVSADFKNGRTTWVHIRSKAGSKVVIRNPFRLSENVLVSFKNNQSWHEVAYHQEDGRISFETEKNGEYAMYPQTESLLPELFLSNPDRIAAQRSYPLVHEAHTHRRVFLGKNQDTQHARMLDHVTFDYYAGNSRESRLAAYRLDFGVETQVLEKDYSDVLPRQIHMDGVLGQTFRKITPEMVFTPYSGIGWESTQAIVSADRGEPDELRRDFIGGNGDATFIVELPKGRYDLLFVSGDRDEPSYTEVEIAGQCMWKPEKALKAGEFATEMLPITQRRDGYVNIRFSTCAGSQWRVNVLIINKNYTYL
;
A
#
# COMPACT_ATOMS: atom_id res chain seq x y z
N MET A 1 -13.01 -5.75 -17.18
CA MET A 1 -12.05 -4.63 -17.20
C MET A 1 -12.02 -3.99 -15.84
N ARG A 2 -11.02 -4.38 -15.04
CA ARG A 2 -10.68 -3.74 -13.76
C ARG A 2 -9.80 -2.54 -14.06
N SER A 3 -10.14 -1.36 -13.54
CA SER A 3 -9.35 -0.16 -13.82
C SER A 3 -9.29 0.78 -12.64
N VAL A 4 -8.44 1.80 -12.73
CA VAL A 4 -8.56 3.02 -11.92
C VAL A 4 -8.62 4.17 -12.89
N THR A 5 -9.64 5.03 -12.77
CA THR A 5 -9.88 6.12 -13.71
C THR A 5 -9.94 7.45 -12.98
N PHE A 6 -9.25 8.44 -13.52
CA PHE A 6 -9.39 9.85 -13.22
C PHE A 6 -10.08 10.53 -14.40
N GLU A 7 -11.31 10.98 -14.19
CA GLU A 7 -12.17 11.56 -15.24
C GLU A 7 -12.31 13.07 -15.01
N ASN A 8 -11.84 13.89 -15.95
CA ASN A 8 -11.84 15.35 -15.79
C ASN A 8 -11.21 15.83 -14.48
N ALA A 9 -10.26 15.05 -13.94
CA ALA A 9 -9.60 15.31 -12.68
C ALA A 9 -8.08 15.24 -12.86
N PRO A 10 -7.33 16.28 -12.46
CA PRO A 10 -5.88 16.23 -12.56
C PRO A 10 -5.36 15.23 -11.53
N SER A 11 -4.18 14.71 -11.78
CA SER A 11 -3.49 13.81 -10.86
C SER A 11 -2.06 14.30 -10.67
N SER A 12 -1.65 14.41 -9.43
CA SER A 12 -0.26 14.72 -9.09
C SER A 12 0.57 13.44 -8.93
N TRP A 13 1.87 13.61 -8.67
CA TRP A 13 2.79 12.53 -8.31
C TRP A 13 2.22 11.53 -7.30
N ASN A 14 1.58 12.03 -6.23
CA ASN A 14 1.08 11.19 -5.14
C ASN A 14 -0.09 10.30 -5.57
N GLU A 15 -0.74 10.63 -6.68
CA GLU A 15 -1.89 9.94 -7.25
C GLU A 15 -1.53 9.24 -8.56
N ALA A 16 -0.26 9.23 -8.95
CA ALA A 16 0.17 8.66 -10.22
C ALA A 16 -0.14 7.16 -10.31
N LEU A 17 -0.43 6.70 -11.52
CA LEU A 17 -0.84 5.32 -11.79
C LEU A 17 0.39 4.44 -12.04
N PRO A 18 0.53 3.31 -11.31
CA PRO A 18 1.71 2.46 -11.39
C PRO A 18 1.73 1.55 -12.62
N MET A 19 2.94 1.27 -13.08
CA MET A 19 3.22 0.30 -14.14
C MET A 19 4.63 -0.25 -14.01
N GLY A 20 4.87 -1.43 -14.56
CA GLY A 20 6.19 -2.05 -14.56
C GLY A 20 6.17 -3.52 -14.92
N ASN A 21 7.36 -4.06 -15.15
CA ASN A 21 7.61 -5.48 -15.39
C ASN A 21 8.45 -6.11 -14.26
N GLY A 22 8.70 -5.34 -13.20
CA GLY A 22 9.50 -5.72 -12.04
C GLY A 22 11.02 -5.54 -12.18
N HIS A 23 11.51 -5.15 -13.37
CA HIS A 23 12.87 -4.65 -13.60
C HIS A 23 12.86 -3.15 -13.95
N PHE A 24 11.81 -2.72 -14.64
CA PHE A 24 11.56 -1.35 -15.03
C PHE A 24 10.20 -0.95 -14.48
N GLY A 25 10.16 0.09 -13.65
CA GLY A 25 8.95 0.68 -13.10
C GLY A 25 8.68 2.07 -13.67
N GLY A 26 7.40 2.46 -13.63
CA GLY A 26 6.99 3.81 -13.97
C GLY A 26 5.69 4.23 -13.31
N MET A 27 5.50 5.55 -13.20
CA MET A 27 4.31 6.18 -12.63
C MET A 27 3.83 7.27 -13.59
N ALA A 28 2.56 7.20 -13.98
CA ALA A 28 1.96 8.13 -14.94
C ALA A 28 0.95 9.06 -14.26
N TYR A 29 1.04 10.36 -14.53
CA TYR A 29 0.10 11.36 -14.02
C TYR A 29 -0.06 12.53 -14.99
N PHE A 30 -1.21 13.20 -14.94
CA PHE A 30 -1.54 14.36 -15.77
C PHE A 30 -1.90 15.57 -14.92
N GLU A 31 -1.07 16.61 -14.99
CA GLU A 31 -1.28 17.92 -14.37
C GLU A 31 -0.70 19.01 -15.29
N ASP A 32 -1.15 20.26 -15.16
CA ASP A 32 -0.64 21.41 -15.93
C ASP A 32 -0.56 21.21 -17.46
N ASN A 33 -1.57 20.52 -18.02
CA ASN A 33 -1.61 20.13 -19.44
C ASN A 33 -0.36 19.33 -19.89
N GLN A 34 0.18 18.49 -19.01
CA GLN A 34 1.32 17.64 -19.30
C GLN A 34 1.12 16.24 -18.73
N LEU A 35 1.18 15.24 -19.60
CA LEU A 35 1.25 13.85 -19.18
C LEU A 35 2.72 13.54 -18.87
N THR A 36 2.99 13.20 -17.61
CA THR A 36 4.34 12.83 -17.17
C THR A 36 4.38 11.34 -16.83
N LEU A 37 5.41 10.67 -17.35
CA LEU A 37 5.78 9.31 -16.99
C LEU A 37 7.13 9.34 -16.28
N ALA A 38 7.09 9.18 -14.96
CA ALA A 38 8.29 8.92 -14.17
C ALA A 38 8.78 7.50 -14.40
N LEU A 39 10.10 7.32 -14.45
CA LEU A 39 10.74 6.07 -14.81
C LEU A 39 11.85 5.70 -13.83
N ASN A 40 11.89 4.41 -13.47
CA ASN A 40 12.96 3.78 -12.70
C ASN A 40 13.32 2.44 -13.29
N HIS A 41 14.48 2.39 -13.90
CA HIS A 41 15.20 1.17 -14.17
C HIS A 41 15.95 0.76 -12.92
N TYR A 42 15.73 -0.49 -12.53
CA TYR A 42 16.25 -1.10 -11.32
C TYR A 42 17.76 -0.89 -11.11
N GLU A 43 18.57 -1.09 -12.15
CA GLU A 43 20.04 -0.96 -12.08
C GLU A 43 20.50 0.50 -11.96
N VAL A 44 19.65 1.47 -12.29
CA VAL A 44 19.95 2.89 -12.03
C VAL A 44 19.53 3.24 -10.61
N TYR A 45 18.36 2.74 -10.21
CA TYR A 45 17.74 3.04 -8.94
C TYR A 45 18.61 2.63 -7.74
N TYR A 46 18.99 1.35 -7.66
CA TYR A 46 19.66 0.80 -6.48
C TYR A 46 21.19 0.93 -6.48
N GLN A 47 21.81 1.24 -7.62
CA GLN A 47 23.29 1.24 -7.75
C GLN A 47 23.97 2.32 -6.91
N LYS A 48 23.21 3.26 -6.36
CA LYS A 48 23.74 4.19 -5.36
C LYS A 48 24.28 3.49 -4.11
N LEU A 49 23.76 2.33 -3.72
CA LEU A 49 24.10 1.70 -2.44
C LEU A 49 25.59 1.33 -2.36
N HIS A 50 26.18 1.44 -1.16
CA HIS A 50 27.62 1.19 -0.92
C HIS A 50 28.13 -0.15 -1.46
N ARG A 51 27.30 -1.19 -1.40
CA ARG A 51 27.64 -2.53 -1.87
C ARG A 51 27.94 -2.61 -3.38
N TYR A 52 27.54 -1.62 -4.16
CA TYR A 52 27.86 -1.53 -5.59
C TYR A 52 29.19 -0.85 -5.86
N SER A 53 29.83 -0.25 -4.85
CA SER A 53 31.18 0.28 -5.00
C SER A 53 32.16 -0.84 -5.37
N GLN A 54 33.09 -0.53 -6.27
CA GLN A 54 34.23 -1.38 -6.62
C GLN A 54 35.06 -1.66 -5.37
N LYS A 55 35.21 -0.67 -4.48
CA LYS A 55 35.84 -0.86 -3.18
C LYS A 55 35.22 -2.01 -2.38
N TYR A 56 33.89 -2.05 -2.25
CA TYR A 56 33.19 -3.16 -1.59
C TYR A 56 33.36 -4.48 -2.34
N ARG A 57 33.17 -4.47 -3.67
CA ARG A 57 33.32 -5.67 -4.54
C ARG A 57 34.75 -6.25 -4.52
N ASN A 58 35.76 -5.43 -4.28
CA ASN A 58 37.17 -5.83 -4.18
C ASN A 58 37.57 -6.37 -2.79
N GLY A 59 36.60 -6.61 -1.91
CA GLY A 59 36.81 -7.38 -0.68
C GLY A 59 36.88 -6.56 0.60
N GLU A 60 36.27 -5.37 0.64
CA GLU A 60 36.00 -4.71 1.93
C GLU A 60 35.06 -5.58 2.76
N VAL A 61 35.57 -6.15 3.85
CA VAL A 61 34.79 -7.03 4.73
C VAL A 61 34.08 -6.18 5.78
N ALA A 62 32.77 -6.35 5.90
CA ALA A 62 32.01 -5.77 7.00
C ALA A 62 32.47 -6.38 8.34
N ASP A 63 32.82 -5.54 9.31
CA ASP A 63 33.16 -5.96 10.67
C ASP A 63 31.90 -5.99 11.53
N PHE A 64 31.52 -7.19 11.98
CA PHE A 64 30.36 -7.44 12.84
C PHE A 64 30.75 -7.73 14.29
N SER A 65 32.01 -7.56 14.68
CA SER A 65 32.48 -7.86 16.04
C SER A 65 31.73 -7.09 17.13
N LEU A 66 31.19 -5.90 16.79
CA LEU A 66 30.39 -5.06 17.66
C LEU A 66 29.04 -4.73 17.03
N GLN A 67 28.01 -4.61 17.86
CA GLN A 67 26.70 -4.07 17.49
C GLN A 67 26.40 -2.86 18.37
N TYR A 68 26.24 -1.69 17.75
CA TYR A 68 26.12 -0.40 18.44
C TYR A 68 27.24 -0.12 19.46
N GLY A 69 28.46 -0.56 19.13
CA GLY A 69 29.64 -0.38 19.97
C GLY A 69 29.72 -1.33 21.18
N ARG A 70 28.90 -2.38 21.25
CA ARG A 70 28.91 -3.39 22.31
C ARG A 70 29.09 -4.80 21.76
N THR A 71 29.67 -5.66 22.57
CA THR A 71 29.70 -7.12 22.39
C THR A 71 28.38 -7.76 22.84
N LEU A 72 28.12 -9.01 22.45
CA LEU A 72 26.96 -9.77 22.93
C LEU A 72 26.96 -9.93 24.46
N ASP A 73 28.12 -10.16 25.08
CA ASP A 73 28.22 -10.33 26.53
C ASP A 73 27.91 -9.03 27.30
N GLU A 74 28.33 -7.87 26.79
CA GLU A 74 27.95 -6.58 27.37
C GLU A 74 26.45 -6.31 27.28
N LEU A 75 25.81 -6.68 26.17
CA LEU A 75 24.36 -6.57 26.02
C LEU A 75 23.62 -7.54 26.94
N ARG A 76 24.12 -8.77 27.08
CA ARG A 76 23.57 -9.79 28.00
C ARG A 76 23.62 -9.30 29.44
N ASN A 77 24.79 -8.82 29.89
CA ASN A 77 24.95 -8.27 31.24
C ASN A 77 24.03 -7.06 31.47
N LEU A 78 23.90 -6.17 30.49
CA LEU A 78 22.99 -5.02 30.57
C LEU A 78 21.53 -5.47 30.75
N ALA A 79 21.09 -6.48 30.00
CA ALA A 79 19.74 -7.01 30.08
C ALA A 79 19.44 -7.61 31.47
N GLU A 80 20.38 -8.38 32.03
CA GLU A 80 20.25 -8.98 33.37
C GLU A 80 20.27 -7.94 34.49
N GLU A 81 21.11 -6.91 34.38
CA GLU A 81 21.23 -5.86 35.40
C GLU A 81 20.04 -4.91 35.41
N ARG A 82 19.58 -4.48 34.23
CA ARG A 82 18.60 -3.39 34.09
C ARG A 82 17.17 -3.83 34.32
N TYR A 83 16.88 -5.12 34.34
CA TYR A 83 15.52 -5.61 34.48
C TYR A 83 15.34 -6.49 35.73
N ARG A 84 15.07 -5.83 36.86
CA ARG A 84 14.54 -6.44 38.09
C ARG A 84 13.18 -5.80 38.38
N ASP A 85 12.11 -6.60 38.38
CA ASP A 85 10.72 -6.21 38.64
C ASP A 85 10.17 -4.96 37.87
N PRO A 86 9.42 -5.14 36.76
CA PRO A 86 8.78 -4.03 36.04
C PRO A 86 7.81 -3.19 36.87
N ALA A 87 7.29 -3.73 37.98
CA ALA A 87 6.42 -2.96 38.87
C ALA A 87 7.20 -1.93 39.72
N GLN A 88 8.52 -2.08 39.82
CA GLN A 88 9.40 -1.22 40.62
C GLN A 88 10.37 -0.38 39.79
N ASN A 89 10.69 -0.81 38.56
CA ASN A 89 11.63 -0.12 37.68
C ASN A 89 11.01 0.20 36.31
N PRO A 90 11.27 1.39 35.74
CA PRO A 90 10.74 1.77 34.43
C PRO A 90 11.27 0.85 33.32
N ILE A 91 10.44 0.62 32.29
CA ILE A 91 10.81 -0.16 31.11
C ILE A 91 12.07 0.42 30.48
N PHE A 92 13.12 -0.40 30.39
CA PHE A 92 14.34 -0.04 29.69
C PHE A 92 14.17 -0.35 28.20
N LEU A 93 13.76 0.65 27.41
CA LEU A 93 13.48 0.51 25.97
C LEU A 93 14.68 -0.07 25.22
N TYR A 94 14.43 -0.95 24.25
CA TYR A 94 15.48 -1.58 23.47
C TYR A 94 16.47 -0.58 22.83
N GLY A 95 15.97 0.56 22.32
CA GLY A 95 16.83 1.61 21.74
C GLY A 95 17.83 2.21 22.76
N ASP A 96 17.41 2.38 24.01
CA ASP A 96 18.28 2.85 25.10
C ASP A 96 19.32 1.78 25.50
N ALA A 97 18.99 0.49 25.29
CA ALA A 97 19.89 -0.63 25.52
C ALA A 97 21.00 -0.73 24.47
N LEU A 98 20.62 -0.53 23.20
CA LEU A 98 21.53 -0.61 22.08
C LEU A 98 22.48 0.57 22.02
N SER A 99 22.05 1.79 22.35
CA SER A 99 22.95 2.95 22.37
C SER A 99 22.67 3.93 23.53
N PRO A 100 23.71 4.34 24.30
CA PRO A 100 23.57 5.38 25.32
C PRO A 100 23.24 6.76 24.74
N ASN A 101 23.45 6.94 23.42
CA ASN A 101 23.16 8.16 22.67
C ASN A 101 21.98 7.96 21.70
N SER A 102 21.06 7.03 21.99
CA SER A 102 19.87 6.80 21.18
C SER A 102 19.18 8.13 20.82
N MET A 103 19.40 8.59 19.59
CA MET A 103 19.10 9.97 19.17
C MET A 103 17.60 10.28 19.16
N TYR A 104 16.76 9.23 19.22
CA TYR A 104 15.30 9.32 19.18
C TYR A 104 14.72 10.26 20.23
N ARG A 105 15.30 10.33 21.44
CA ARG A 105 14.77 11.19 22.51
C ARG A 105 15.36 12.61 22.55
N LYS A 106 16.56 12.83 22.01
CA LYS A 106 17.37 14.01 22.38
C LYS A 106 17.46 15.08 21.30
N TYR A 107 17.37 14.71 20.02
CA TYR A 107 17.61 15.64 18.92
C TYR A 107 16.67 15.48 17.72
N GLY A 108 15.71 14.54 17.76
CA GLY A 108 15.07 14.07 16.54
C GLY A 108 16.07 13.34 15.64
N LYS A 109 15.58 12.57 14.67
CA LYS A 109 16.47 12.04 13.62
C LYS A 109 16.92 13.24 12.77
N PRO A 110 18.20 13.39 12.41
CA PRO A 110 18.59 14.32 11.35
C PRO A 110 17.72 14.05 10.12
N SER A 111 17.21 15.08 9.47
CA SER A 111 16.47 14.97 8.21
C SER A 111 17.35 14.24 7.20
N GLY A 112 17.06 12.96 6.95
CA GLY A 112 17.89 12.11 6.12
C GLY A 112 17.13 10.89 5.63
N GLY A 113 16.75 10.92 4.35
CA GLY A 113 16.48 9.74 3.54
C GLY A 113 17.50 9.71 2.42
N VAL A 114 18.20 8.60 2.22
CA VAL A 114 19.07 8.43 1.05
C VAL A 114 18.14 8.18 -0.12
N SER A 115 18.08 9.13 -1.04
CA SER A 115 17.28 9.04 -2.26
C SER A 115 18.03 8.25 -3.32
N HIS A 116 17.38 7.22 -3.88
CA HIS A 116 17.86 6.49 -5.06
C HIS A 116 17.80 7.36 -6.31
N TYR A 117 18.71 7.12 -7.26
CA TYR A 117 18.75 7.89 -8.50
C TYR A 117 17.66 7.42 -9.45
N PRO A 118 16.80 8.33 -9.95
CA PRO A 118 15.78 7.95 -10.89
C PRO A 118 16.40 7.71 -12.25
N THR A 119 15.70 6.94 -13.09
CA THR A 119 16.08 6.89 -14.49
C THR A 119 15.73 8.19 -15.18
N GLY A 120 14.58 8.79 -14.87
CA GLY A 120 14.17 10.11 -15.37
C GLY A 120 12.67 10.20 -15.58
N GLU A 121 12.25 11.14 -16.43
CA GLU A 121 10.86 11.39 -16.78
C GLU A 121 10.71 11.54 -18.30
N LEU A 122 9.61 11.03 -18.83
CA LEU A 122 9.11 11.34 -20.17
C LEU A 122 7.90 12.25 -20.05
N HIS A 123 7.84 13.30 -20.88
CA HIS A 123 6.77 14.28 -20.88
C HIS A 123 6.06 14.29 -22.22
N LEU A 124 4.73 14.34 -22.23
CA LEU A 124 3.93 14.54 -23.42
C LEU A 124 3.02 15.75 -23.21
N THR A 125 3.14 16.74 -24.07
CA THR A 125 2.35 17.98 -23.99
C THR A 125 1.32 18.00 -25.11
N PRO A 126 0.01 17.91 -24.80
CA PRO A 126 -1.04 18.24 -25.76
C PRO A 126 -0.91 19.68 -26.25
N SER A 127 -1.26 19.93 -27.50
CA SER A 127 -1.22 21.27 -28.07
C SER A 127 -2.23 22.22 -27.42
N GLU A 128 -2.01 23.53 -27.56
CA GLU A 128 -2.96 24.58 -27.17
C GLU A 128 -4.34 24.43 -27.83
N GLU A 129 -4.45 23.68 -28.94
CA GLU A 129 -5.74 23.38 -29.56
C GLU A 129 -6.64 22.56 -28.62
N LEU A 130 -6.04 21.74 -27.75
CA LEU A 130 -6.71 20.92 -26.74
C LEU A 130 -6.74 21.59 -25.36
N ALA A 131 -6.30 22.85 -25.23
CA ALA A 131 -6.42 23.59 -23.98
C ALA A 131 -7.90 23.70 -23.58
N GLU A 132 -8.18 23.55 -22.29
CA GLU A 132 -9.54 23.52 -21.74
C GLU A 132 -10.46 22.49 -22.43
N PRO A 133 -10.09 21.20 -22.37
CA PRO A 133 -10.81 20.15 -23.07
C PRO A 133 -12.28 20.04 -22.63
N ASP A 134 -13.09 19.41 -23.48
CA ASP A 134 -14.47 19.04 -23.14
C ASP A 134 -14.48 17.81 -22.22
N ASP A 135 -13.54 16.89 -22.46
CA ASP A 135 -13.33 15.70 -21.65
C ASP A 135 -11.85 15.28 -21.65
N TYR A 136 -11.36 14.78 -20.53
CA TYR A 136 -10.12 14.02 -20.48
C TYR A 136 -10.18 12.92 -19.42
N SER A 137 -9.45 11.85 -19.67
CA SER A 137 -9.32 10.75 -18.72
C SER A 137 -7.89 10.22 -18.65
N LEU A 138 -7.48 9.85 -17.46
CA LEU A 138 -6.27 9.06 -17.20
C LEU A 138 -6.69 7.75 -16.54
N ARG A 139 -6.35 6.62 -17.14
CA ARG A 139 -6.87 5.31 -16.76
C ARG A 139 -5.79 4.24 -16.72
N LEU A 140 -5.73 3.46 -15.66
CA LEU A 140 -4.96 2.21 -15.58
C LEU A 140 -5.88 1.04 -15.90
N ASP A 141 -5.60 0.29 -16.97
CA ASP A 141 -6.20 -1.02 -17.23
C ASP A 141 -5.26 -2.10 -16.68
N ILE A 142 -5.66 -2.73 -15.58
CA ILE A 142 -4.84 -3.69 -14.82
C ILE A 142 -4.74 -5.03 -15.56
N GLU A 143 -5.79 -5.42 -16.29
CA GLU A 143 -5.81 -6.69 -17.00
C GLU A 143 -4.86 -6.68 -18.20
N ARG A 144 -4.63 -5.50 -18.78
CA ARG A 144 -3.72 -5.29 -19.92
C ARG A 144 -2.39 -4.67 -19.51
N ALA A 145 -2.27 -4.20 -18.26
CA ALA A 145 -1.14 -3.43 -17.74
C ALA A 145 -0.77 -2.23 -18.64
N VAL A 146 -1.76 -1.38 -18.91
CA VAL A 146 -1.62 -0.19 -19.76
C VAL A 146 -2.17 1.03 -19.04
N VAL A 147 -1.43 2.14 -19.08
CA VAL A 147 -1.98 3.47 -18.74
C VAL A 147 -2.45 4.16 -20.02
N GLN A 148 -3.70 4.59 -20.03
CA GLN A 148 -4.37 5.27 -21.13
C GLN A 148 -4.67 6.70 -20.72
N PHE A 149 -4.22 7.67 -21.52
CA PHE A 149 -4.62 9.05 -21.41
C PHE A 149 -5.42 9.42 -22.65
N ARG A 150 -6.56 10.07 -22.47
CA ARG A 150 -7.39 10.62 -23.54
C ARG A 150 -7.71 12.05 -23.23
N VAL A 151 -7.67 12.92 -24.23
CA VAL A 151 -8.16 14.29 -24.15
C VAL A 151 -8.88 14.66 -25.45
N GLU A 152 -10.05 15.29 -25.31
CA GLU A 152 -10.95 15.61 -26.42
C GLU A 152 -11.45 17.07 -26.33
N LYS A 153 -11.58 17.72 -27.49
CA LYS A 153 -12.23 19.02 -27.65
C LYS A 153 -12.94 19.08 -29.00
N GLY A 154 -14.27 19.08 -28.99
CA GLY A 154 -15.09 18.97 -30.20
C GLY A 154 -14.83 17.65 -30.94
N GLN A 155 -14.24 17.72 -32.13
CA GLN A 155 -13.84 16.54 -32.93
C GLN A 155 -12.34 16.22 -32.81
N ASP A 156 -11.58 17.09 -32.15
CA ASP A 156 -10.15 16.91 -31.95
C ASP A 156 -9.91 16.00 -30.75
N ARG A 157 -9.04 15.00 -30.93
CA ARG A 157 -8.84 13.92 -29.97
C ARG A 157 -7.39 13.45 -30.00
N LEU A 158 -6.82 13.30 -28.82
CA LEU A 158 -5.52 12.69 -28.57
C LEU A 158 -5.68 11.52 -27.61
N ASP A 159 -5.31 10.32 -28.06
CA ASP A 159 -5.19 9.12 -27.23
C ASP A 159 -3.72 8.76 -27.06
N VAL A 160 -3.31 8.42 -25.85
CA VAL A 160 -1.97 7.95 -25.51
C VAL A 160 -2.11 6.65 -24.71
N CYS A 161 -1.44 5.59 -25.14
CA CYS A 161 -1.40 4.30 -24.45
C CYS A 161 0.05 3.94 -24.15
N THR A 162 0.41 3.94 -22.87
CA THR A 162 1.77 3.64 -22.40
C THR A 162 1.81 2.28 -21.72
N ARG A 163 2.85 1.50 -22.00
CA ARG A 163 3.19 0.27 -21.29
C ARG A 163 4.69 0.13 -21.09
N ILE A 164 5.07 -0.53 -20.00
CA ILE A 164 6.42 -1.06 -19.82
C ILE A 164 6.34 -2.52 -20.25
N ALA A 165 7.05 -2.86 -21.33
CA ALA A 165 6.96 -4.19 -21.92
C ALA A 165 7.43 -5.24 -20.91
N GLN A 166 6.76 -6.39 -20.90
CA GLN A 166 7.13 -7.46 -20.00
C GLN A 166 8.57 -7.96 -20.21
N ASP A 167 8.97 -8.11 -21.47
CA ASP A 167 10.28 -8.61 -21.86
C ASP A 167 11.13 -7.50 -22.52
N GLY A 168 12.37 -7.38 -22.04
CA GLY A 168 13.30 -6.31 -22.41
C GLY A 168 13.01 -4.97 -21.73
N ASP A 169 13.94 -4.02 -21.83
CA ASP A 169 13.79 -2.70 -21.20
C ASP A 169 13.12 -1.71 -22.16
N TYR A 170 11.87 -1.96 -22.54
CA TYR A 170 11.11 -1.07 -23.42
C TYR A 170 9.98 -0.36 -22.69
N VAL A 171 9.90 0.95 -22.88
CA VAL A 171 8.68 1.72 -22.70
C VAL A 171 8.10 1.98 -24.08
N ILE A 172 6.85 1.56 -24.29
CA ILE A 172 6.14 1.72 -25.55
C ILE A 172 4.96 2.66 -25.31
N THR A 173 4.98 3.80 -25.96
CA THR A 173 3.90 4.80 -25.92
C THR A 173 3.30 4.95 -27.30
N ASP A 174 2.14 4.34 -27.52
CA ASP A 174 1.37 4.50 -28.76
C ASP A 174 0.47 5.72 -28.63
N ILE A 175 0.46 6.55 -29.66
CA ILE A 175 -0.27 7.81 -29.67
C ILE A 175 -1.10 7.88 -30.94
N TYR A 176 -2.41 8.08 -30.77
CA TYR A 176 -3.33 8.41 -31.84
C TYR A 176 -3.76 9.86 -31.72
N GLN A 177 -3.80 10.56 -32.85
CA GLN A 177 -4.27 11.93 -32.94
C GLN A 177 -5.18 12.09 -34.16
N SER A 178 -6.38 12.64 -33.95
CA SER A 178 -7.34 12.87 -35.04
C SER A 178 -6.85 13.94 -36.04
N LYS A 179 -5.96 14.82 -35.58
CA LYS A 179 -5.25 15.83 -36.37
C LYS A 179 -3.77 15.83 -35.99
N SER A 180 -2.88 15.97 -36.97
CA SER A 180 -1.42 15.81 -36.79
C SER A 180 -0.72 16.87 -35.92
N SER A 181 -1.44 17.88 -35.44
CA SER A 181 -0.92 18.96 -34.59
C SER A 181 -1.24 18.81 -33.11
N LEU A 182 -2.02 17.79 -32.72
CA LEU A 182 -2.59 17.71 -31.38
C LEU A 182 -1.57 17.34 -30.29
N LEU A 183 -0.44 16.72 -30.65
CA LEU A 183 0.72 16.56 -29.77
C LEU A 183 1.78 17.62 -30.14
N SER A 184 2.02 18.59 -29.26
CA SER A 184 2.96 19.68 -29.55
C SER A 184 4.41 19.30 -29.33
N SER A 185 4.69 18.63 -28.21
CA SER A 185 6.05 18.28 -27.83
C SER A 185 6.13 17.03 -26.97
N VAL A 186 7.29 16.38 -27.05
CA VAL A 186 7.72 15.33 -26.13
C VAL A 186 8.95 15.83 -25.38
N GLY A 187 9.09 15.47 -24.11
CA GLY A 187 10.24 15.83 -23.29
C GLY A 187 10.92 14.64 -22.66
N MET A 188 12.21 14.79 -22.35
CA MET A 188 13.01 13.84 -21.56
C MET A 188 13.80 14.63 -20.53
N SER A 189 13.68 14.30 -19.26
CA SER A 189 14.40 15.00 -18.18
C SER A 189 14.80 14.05 -17.07
N VAL A 190 15.68 14.54 -16.20
CA VAL A 190 15.95 13.94 -14.89
C VAL A 190 15.87 15.04 -13.84
N PRO A 191 15.25 14.82 -12.66
CA PRO A 191 15.08 15.86 -11.64
C PRO A 191 16.39 16.19 -10.91
N THR A 192 17.35 16.80 -11.59
CA THR A 192 18.74 17.06 -11.13
C THR A 192 18.82 17.94 -9.88
N GLY A 193 17.85 18.83 -9.65
CA GLY A 193 17.79 19.68 -8.44
C GLY A 193 17.80 18.88 -7.12
N ARG A 194 17.37 17.61 -7.16
CA ARG A 194 17.42 16.68 -6.02
C ARG A 194 18.65 15.77 -6.01
N TYR A 195 19.24 15.54 -7.18
CA TYR A 195 20.30 14.57 -7.43
C TYR A 195 21.56 15.28 -7.90
N VAL A 196 22.02 16.25 -7.11
CA VAL A 196 23.12 17.17 -7.48
C VAL A 196 24.45 16.47 -7.80
N ASP A 197 24.64 15.25 -7.29
CA ASP A 197 25.84 14.44 -7.54
C ASP A 197 25.75 13.59 -8.83
N MET A 198 24.60 13.60 -9.53
CA MET A 198 24.42 12.91 -10.79
C MET A 198 24.68 13.86 -11.96
N ASN A 199 25.59 13.44 -12.85
CA ASN A 199 25.87 14.15 -14.09
C ASN A 199 24.96 13.64 -15.20
N VAL A 200 24.32 14.55 -15.95
CA VAL A 200 23.45 14.22 -17.08
C VAL A 200 23.80 15.08 -18.28
N THR A 201 23.89 14.48 -19.45
CA THR A 201 24.04 15.19 -20.73
C THR A 201 23.00 14.74 -21.73
N TYR A 202 22.46 15.68 -22.49
CA TYR A 202 21.34 15.48 -23.40
C TYR A 202 21.78 15.60 -24.86
N HIS A 203 21.22 14.77 -25.74
CA HIS A 203 21.70 14.64 -27.11
C HIS A 203 20.57 14.37 -28.11
N GLN A 204 20.70 14.95 -29.29
CA GLN A 204 19.93 14.59 -30.49
C GLN A 204 20.86 13.88 -31.47
N LEU A 205 20.56 12.62 -31.80
CA LEU A 205 21.35 11.87 -32.78
C LEU A 205 20.90 12.16 -34.21
N ASP A 206 19.58 12.16 -34.43
CA ASP A 206 18.95 12.47 -35.71
C ASP A 206 17.55 13.07 -35.49
N GLU A 207 16.78 13.25 -36.56
CA GLU A 207 15.40 13.77 -36.52
C GLU A 207 14.37 12.80 -35.89
N ARG A 208 14.78 11.63 -35.40
CA ARG A 208 13.90 10.62 -34.80
C ARG A 208 14.44 10.04 -33.49
N THR A 209 15.71 10.27 -33.16
CA THR A 209 16.40 9.57 -32.07
C THR A 209 17.05 10.59 -31.12
N PHE A 210 16.64 10.52 -29.85
CA PHE A 210 17.02 11.44 -28.79
C PHE A 210 17.41 10.65 -27.54
N TYR A 211 18.38 11.12 -26.78
CA TYR A 211 18.80 10.41 -25.57
C TYR A 211 19.45 11.33 -24.55
N TYR A 212 19.60 10.82 -23.33
CA TYR A 212 20.54 11.36 -22.36
C TYR A 212 21.44 10.27 -21.79
N LEU A 213 22.63 10.70 -21.36
CA LEU A 213 23.60 9.90 -20.65
C LEU A 213 23.66 10.40 -19.20
N GLY A 214 23.36 9.53 -18.25
CA GLY A 214 23.48 9.79 -16.82
C GLY A 214 24.68 9.06 -16.21
N SER A 215 25.32 9.65 -15.20
CA SER A 215 26.39 9.01 -14.46
C SER A 215 26.46 9.48 -13.00
N PHE A 216 26.81 8.58 -12.08
CA PHE A 216 27.01 8.87 -10.66
C PHE A 216 27.94 7.85 -10.00
N TYR A 217 28.42 8.16 -8.80
CA TYR A 217 29.22 7.24 -7.99
C TYR A 217 28.35 6.52 -6.95
N PRO A 218 28.51 5.21 -6.75
CA PRO A 218 27.98 4.52 -5.58
C PRO A 218 28.50 5.14 -4.27
N ASP A 219 27.73 5.01 -3.19
CA ASP A 219 28.08 5.51 -1.87
C ASP A 219 29.40 4.88 -1.39
N GLY A 220 30.33 5.69 -0.87
CA GLY A 220 31.63 5.22 -0.38
C GLY A 220 32.63 4.77 -1.45
N GLU A 221 32.35 4.99 -2.73
CA GLU A 221 33.31 4.75 -3.82
C GLU A 221 34.49 5.74 -3.79
N GLU A 222 35.68 5.24 -4.14
CA GLU A 222 36.88 6.06 -4.29
C GLU A 222 36.92 6.75 -5.67
N LYS A 223 36.42 7.99 -5.71
CA LYS A 223 36.26 8.78 -6.94
C LYS A 223 37.57 9.07 -7.69
N GLU A 224 38.71 8.96 -7.03
CA GLU A 224 40.03 9.13 -7.63
C GLU A 224 40.53 7.89 -8.37
N HIS A 225 39.99 6.70 -8.07
CA HIS A 225 40.47 5.41 -8.57
C HIS A 225 39.50 4.71 -9.53
N TYR A 226 38.21 5.01 -9.45
CA TYR A 226 37.18 4.34 -10.24
C TYR A 226 36.37 5.34 -11.07
N ASP A 227 35.87 4.88 -12.22
CA ASP A 227 34.93 5.63 -13.05
C ASP A 227 33.50 5.57 -12.46
N PRO A 228 32.66 6.59 -12.69
CA PRO A 228 31.27 6.56 -12.23
C PRO A 228 30.44 5.52 -12.99
N PHE A 229 29.45 4.95 -12.32
CA PHE A 229 28.42 4.15 -12.97
C PHE A 229 27.70 5.01 -14.01
N SER A 230 27.48 4.45 -15.20
CA SER A 230 26.89 5.17 -16.34
C SER A 230 25.70 4.42 -16.93
N PHE A 231 24.70 5.17 -17.36
CA PHE A 231 23.51 4.64 -18.01
C PHE A 231 23.00 5.60 -19.09
N MET A 232 22.26 5.05 -20.05
CA MET A 232 21.68 5.78 -21.16
C MET A 232 20.19 5.52 -21.22
N VAL A 233 19.43 6.58 -21.49
CA VAL A 233 18.00 6.47 -21.83
C VAL A 233 17.82 7.05 -23.22
N MET A 234 17.37 6.22 -24.15
CA MET A 234 17.20 6.58 -25.56
C MET A 234 15.76 6.38 -25.99
N MET A 235 15.21 7.37 -26.68
CA MET A 235 13.88 7.35 -27.26
C MET A 235 13.98 7.47 -28.79
N ARG A 236 13.23 6.62 -29.49
CA ARG A 236 13.02 6.69 -30.93
C ARG A 236 11.56 6.98 -31.24
N ILE A 237 11.33 7.96 -32.12
CA ILE A 237 10.00 8.34 -32.61
C ILE A 237 9.73 7.63 -33.95
N ILE A 238 8.68 6.82 -33.98
CA ILE A 238 8.18 6.14 -35.19
C ILE A 238 6.90 6.85 -35.65
N GLY A 239 6.79 7.16 -36.95
CA GLY A 239 5.61 7.84 -37.52
C GLY A 239 5.65 9.38 -37.49
N ALA A 240 6.72 9.98 -36.96
CA ALA A 240 6.92 11.44 -36.97
C ALA A 240 8.42 11.81 -37.07
N LYS A 241 8.73 13.11 -37.00
CA LYS A 241 10.06 13.67 -36.85
C LYS A 241 10.07 14.65 -35.67
N GLY A 242 11.23 14.85 -35.06
CA GLY A 242 11.43 15.76 -33.94
C GLY A 242 12.56 16.76 -34.18
N SER A 243 12.48 17.91 -33.53
CA SER A 243 13.58 18.87 -33.41
C SER A 243 13.67 19.40 -31.98
N VAL A 244 14.86 19.45 -31.40
CA VAL A 244 15.05 20.04 -30.06
C VAL A 244 14.74 21.54 -30.13
N ILE A 245 13.81 22.01 -29.28
CA ILE A 245 13.38 23.41 -29.20
C ILE A 245 13.82 24.12 -27.91
N SER A 246 14.17 23.36 -26.88
CA SER A 246 14.91 23.85 -25.72
C SER A 246 15.84 22.76 -25.24
N ASP A 247 17.11 23.12 -25.09
CA ASP A 247 18.15 22.32 -24.47
C ASP A 247 18.63 23.12 -23.25
N SER A 248 18.29 22.63 -22.07
CA SER A 248 18.67 23.23 -20.80
C SER A 248 19.32 22.16 -19.94
N GLN A 249 20.00 22.56 -18.85
CA GLN A 249 20.47 21.59 -17.87
C GLN A 249 19.32 20.75 -17.26
N ASP A 250 18.07 21.18 -17.45
CA ASP A 250 16.87 20.60 -16.86
C ASP A 250 16.16 19.56 -17.78
N GLY A 251 16.57 19.41 -19.05
CA GLY A 251 15.98 18.42 -19.96
C GLY A 251 15.96 18.78 -21.45
N LEU A 252 15.57 17.80 -22.28
CA LEU A 252 15.23 17.96 -23.70
C LEU A 252 13.74 18.23 -23.86
N ARG A 253 13.41 19.23 -24.67
CA ARG A 253 12.07 19.39 -25.25
C ARG A 253 12.14 19.28 -26.76
N ILE A 254 11.35 18.36 -27.31
CA ILE A 254 11.36 17.95 -28.72
C ILE A 254 10.01 18.34 -29.33
N ALA A 255 10.01 19.29 -30.26
CA ALA A 255 8.82 19.62 -31.04
C ALA A 255 8.56 18.53 -32.08
N ILE A 256 7.30 18.13 -32.24
CA ILE A 256 6.90 17.08 -33.16
C ILE A 256 6.47 17.69 -34.50
N HIS A 257 7.02 17.16 -35.59
CA HIS A 257 6.77 17.61 -36.96
C HIS A 257 6.50 16.42 -37.88
N LYS A 258 5.77 16.65 -38.98
CA LYS A 258 5.44 15.62 -39.99
C LYS A 258 4.86 14.34 -39.36
N ALA A 259 4.04 14.49 -38.32
CA ALA A 259 3.38 13.37 -37.66
C ALA A 259 2.23 12.83 -38.51
N GLY A 260 2.12 11.50 -38.56
CA GLY A 260 0.89 10.83 -38.98
C GLY A 260 -0.18 10.84 -37.88
N SER A 261 -1.33 10.25 -38.17
CA SER A 261 -2.38 10.04 -37.15
C SER A 261 -1.98 9.05 -36.06
N ASN A 262 -1.06 8.13 -36.36
CA ASN A 262 -0.49 7.19 -35.40
C ASN A 262 1.03 7.41 -35.33
N LEU A 263 1.56 7.42 -34.12
CA LEU A 263 2.99 7.42 -33.85
C LEU A 263 3.27 6.60 -32.60
N THR A 264 4.51 6.13 -32.48
CA THR A 264 4.97 5.36 -31.33
C THR A 264 6.27 5.96 -30.82
N LEU A 265 6.35 6.19 -29.51
CA LEU A 265 7.59 6.46 -28.81
C LEU A 265 8.11 5.13 -28.26
N LEU A 266 9.26 4.69 -28.77
CA LEU A 266 9.94 3.49 -28.27
C LEU A 266 11.16 3.95 -27.47
N THR A 267 11.11 3.77 -26.15
CA THR A 267 12.18 4.19 -25.23
C THR A 267 12.85 2.96 -24.62
N THR A 268 14.17 3.00 -24.47
CA THR A 268 14.94 1.99 -23.75
C THR A 268 15.90 2.61 -22.75
N VAL A 269 16.26 1.83 -21.74
CA VAL A 269 17.38 2.08 -20.83
C VAL A 269 18.49 1.08 -21.12
N VAL A 270 19.75 1.50 -21.10
CA VAL A 270 20.92 0.62 -21.20
C VAL A 270 21.91 1.07 -20.14
N THR A 271 22.48 0.15 -19.38
CA THR A 271 23.39 0.45 -18.27
C THR A 271 24.77 -0.15 -18.50
N GLU A 272 25.76 0.34 -17.75
CA GLU A 272 27.10 -0.24 -17.81
C GLU A 272 27.22 -1.66 -17.23
N GLU A 273 26.23 -2.08 -16.45
CA GLU A 273 26.11 -3.46 -15.99
C GLU A 273 25.82 -4.35 -17.22
N GLU A 274 24.91 -3.93 -18.12
CA GLU A 274 24.68 -4.62 -19.38
C GLU A 274 25.91 -4.63 -20.30
N THR A 275 26.50 -3.47 -20.54
CA THR A 275 27.50 -3.29 -21.59
C THR A 275 28.32 -2.03 -21.40
N LYS A 276 29.61 -2.06 -21.78
CA LYS A 276 30.43 -0.85 -21.83
C LYS A 276 30.16 0.01 -23.06
N GLU A 277 29.51 -0.54 -24.10
CA GLU A 277 29.14 0.18 -25.32
C GLU A 277 27.66 0.59 -25.31
N LEU A 278 27.30 1.55 -24.44
CA LEU A 278 25.91 1.97 -24.22
C LEU A 278 25.19 2.42 -25.50
N LEU A 279 25.83 3.31 -26.27
CA LEU A 279 25.22 3.92 -27.46
C LEU A 279 24.96 2.90 -28.59
N PRO A 280 25.93 2.09 -29.04
CA PRO A 280 25.67 1.05 -30.05
C PRO A 280 24.59 0.06 -29.61
N THR A 281 24.58 -0.32 -28.33
CA THR A 281 23.60 -1.27 -27.79
C THR A 281 22.19 -0.69 -27.79
N ALA A 282 22.02 0.56 -27.33
CA ALA A 282 20.74 1.25 -27.37
C ALA A 282 20.21 1.40 -28.81
N LEU A 283 21.08 1.77 -29.76
CA LEU A 283 20.72 1.88 -31.17
C LEU A 283 20.29 0.56 -31.78
N LEU A 284 21.02 -0.52 -31.50
CA LEU A 284 20.66 -1.86 -31.97
C LEU A 284 19.30 -2.29 -31.41
N ARG A 285 19.06 -2.04 -30.12
CA ARG A 285 17.83 -2.38 -29.40
C ARG A 285 16.62 -1.62 -29.95
N LEU A 286 16.77 -0.33 -30.25
CA LEU A 286 15.71 0.50 -30.85
C LEU A 286 15.61 0.40 -32.38
N ASN A 287 16.44 -0.43 -33.02
CA ASN A 287 16.33 -0.71 -34.45
C ASN A 287 15.25 -1.76 -34.74
N LYS A 288 14.02 -1.44 -34.33
CA LYS A 288 12.82 -2.27 -34.48
C LYS A 288 11.95 -1.73 -35.62
N SER A 289 11.42 -2.64 -36.44
CA SER A 289 10.31 -2.33 -37.33
C SER A 289 9.03 -2.19 -36.51
N ILE A 290 7.96 -1.65 -37.12
CA ILE A 290 6.66 -1.55 -36.43
C ILE A 290 6.11 -2.93 -36.06
N SER A 291 6.31 -3.93 -36.93
CA SER A 291 5.90 -5.32 -36.67
C SER A 291 6.63 -5.90 -35.45
N ASP A 292 7.92 -5.62 -35.31
CA ASP A 292 8.67 -6.08 -34.13
C ASP A 292 8.15 -5.42 -32.83
N VAL A 293 7.66 -4.19 -32.90
CA VAL A 293 7.05 -3.51 -31.74
C VAL A 293 5.68 -4.10 -31.43
N GLU A 294 4.87 -4.40 -32.45
CA GLU A 294 3.59 -5.10 -32.30
C GLU A 294 3.78 -6.46 -31.62
N ASP A 295 4.81 -7.23 -32.00
CA ASP A 295 5.14 -8.51 -31.36
C ASP A 295 5.45 -8.33 -29.86
N ILE A 296 6.24 -7.30 -29.47
CA ILE A 296 6.53 -7.00 -28.06
C ILE A 296 5.25 -6.64 -27.29
N VAL A 297 4.32 -5.92 -27.93
CA VAL A 297 3.03 -5.55 -27.34
C VAL A 297 2.12 -6.77 -27.17
N ASP A 298 2.14 -7.70 -28.12
CA ASP A 298 1.38 -8.95 -28.06
C ASP A 298 1.94 -9.89 -26.97
N ASP A 299 3.27 -9.99 -26.85
CA ASP A 299 3.93 -10.76 -25.78
C ASP A 299 3.59 -10.18 -24.39
N HIS A 300 3.60 -8.86 -24.25
CA HIS A 300 3.15 -8.17 -23.03
C HIS A 300 1.69 -8.51 -22.68
N GLN A 301 0.78 -8.43 -23.66
CA GLN A 301 -0.63 -8.77 -23.44
C GLN A 301 -0.81 -10.25 -23.09
N ALA A 302 -0.06 -11.15 -23.74
CA ALA A 302 -0.07 -12.57 -23.47
C ALA A 302 0.42 -12.87 -22.04
N HIS A 303 1.47 -12.18 -21.57
CA HIS A 303 1.95 -12.30 -20.21
C HIS A 303 0.87 -11.94 -19.18
N TRP A 304 0.28 -10.75 -19.28
CA TRP A 304 -0.72 -10.30 -18.31
C TRP A 304 -2.02 -11.10 -18.40
N HIS A 305 -2.40 -11.57 -19.59
CA HIS A 305 -3.49 -12.53 -19.73
C HIS A 305 -3.19 -13.84 -19.00
N ALA A 306 -1.97 -14.38 -19.14
CA ALA A 306 -1.55 -15.58 -18.43
C ALA A 306 -1.47 -15.36 -16.91
N PHE A 307 -1.00 -14.19 -16.46
CA PHE A 307 -0.98 -13.79 -15.05
C PHE A 307 -2.39 -13.86 -14.45
N TRP A 308 -3.36 -13.14 -15.02
CA TRP A 308 -4.73 -13.08 -14.53
C TRP A 308 -5.56 -14.35 -14.80
N SER A 309 -5.07 -15.27 -15.63
CA SER A 309 -5.72 -16.58 -15.83
C SER A 309 -5.50 -17.55 -14.66
N ARG A 310 -4.50 -17.28 -13.80
CA ARG A 310 -4.12 -18.17 -12.69
C ARG A 310 -5.09 -18.08 -11.52
N SER A 311 -5.54 -16.89 -11.19
CA SER A 311 -6.45 -16.68 -10.06
C SER A 311 -7.34 -15.45 -10.24
N SER A 312 -8.50 -15.49 -9.58
CA SER A 312 -9.47 -14.39 -9.58
C SER A 312 -10.36 -14.48 -8.34
N VAL A 313 -10.82 -13.33 -7.84
CA VAL A 313 -11.82 -13.24 -6.78
C VAL A 313 -13.07 -12.52 -7.28
N THR A 314 -14.22 -12.87 -6.71
CA THR A 314 -15.48 -12.15 -6.88
C THR A 314 -16.05 -11.88 -5.50
N LEU A 315 -16.13 -10.60 -5.12
CA LEU A 315 -16.57 -10.16 -3.80
C LEU A 315 -17.85 -9.32 -3.93
N PRO A 316 -18.73 -9.35 -2.90
CA PRO A 316 -19.89 -8.47 -2.84
C PRO A 316 -19.47 -7.01 -2.52
N ASP A 317 -18.20 -6.80 -2.16
CA ASP A 317 -17.57 -5.51 -1.91
C ASP A 317 -16.73 -5.08 -3.13
N PRO A 318 -17.23 -4.14 -3.97
CA PRO A 318 -16.53 -3.67 -5.15
C PRO A 318 -15.17 -3.05 -4.89
N MET A 319 -15.03 -2.33 -3.77
CA MET A 319 -13.80 -1.62 -3.46
C MET A 319 -12.73 -2.62 -3.07
N LEU A 320 -13.01 -3.57 -2.17
CA LEU A 320 -12.04 -4.60 -1.81
C LEU A 320 -11.68 -5.50 -2.98
N GLU A 321 -12.65 -5.79 -3.85
CA GLU A 321 -12.42 -6.57 -5.05
C GLU A 321 -11.40 -5.87 -5.96
N ASP A 322 -11.62 -4.60 -6.31
CA ASP A 322 -10.69 -3.84 -7.14
C ASP A 322 -9.32 -3.66 -6.45
N LEU A 323 -9.30 -3.43 -5.13
CA LEU A 323 -8.06 -3.33 -4.35
C LEU A 323 -7.25 -4.63 -4.36
N TRP A 324 -7.90 -5.80 -4.34
CA TRP A 324 -7.21 -7.09 -4.48
C TRP A 324 -6.45 -7.16 -5.82
N TYR A 325 -7.10 -6.77 -6.92
CA TYR A 325 -6.48 -6.74 -8.25
C TYR A 325 -5.38 -5.68 -8.36
N ILE A 326 -5.61 -4.45 -7.91
CA ILE A 326 -4.64 -3.35 -7.99
C ILE A 326 -3.36 -3.66 -7.21
N ASN A 327 -3.50 -4.19 -5.99
CA ASN A 327 -2.36 -4.43 -5.12
C ASN A 327 -1.57 -5.67 -5.54
N LEU A 328 -2.24 -6.71 -6.05
CA LEU A 328 -1.56 -7.86 -6.65
C LEU A 328 -0.82 -7.49 -7.95
N TYR A 329 -1.42 -6.63 -8.77
CA TYR A 329 -0.77 -6.02 -9.94
C TYR A 329 0.46 -5.22 -9.54
N ALA A 330 0.35 -4.34 -8.54
CA ALA A 330 1.46 -3.54 -8.05
C ALA A 330 2.64 -4.45 -7.64
N ILE A 331 2.41 -5.45 -6.79
CA ILE A 331 3.47 -6.40 -6.38
C ILE A 331 4.18 -6.99 -7.62
N ALA A 332 3.42 -7.52 -8.59
CA ALA A 332 3.99 -8.08 -9.82
C ALA A 332 4.82 -7.06 -10.62
N CYS A 333 4.37 -5.81 -10.75
CA CYS A 333 5.09 -4.75 -11.44
C CYS A 333 6.40 -4.33 -10.75
N SER A 334 6.64 -4.73 -9.50
CA SER A 334 7.86 -4.46 -8.73
C SER A 334 8.74 -5.69 -8.44
N SER A 335 8.29 -6.89 -8.81
CA SER A 335 8.90 -8.17 -8.39
C SER A 335 9.31 -9.06 -9.55
N GLY A 336 10.09 -8.51 -10.48
CA GLY A 336 10.39 -9.12 -11.78
C GLY A 336 11.53 -10.13 -11.74
N LYS A 337 11.53 -11.03 -12.72
CA LYS A 337 12.65 -11.95 -12.98
C LYS A 337 13.76 -11.21 -13.72
N GLY A 338 15.02 -11.56 -13.44
CA GLY A 338 16.18 -11.02 -14.18
C GLY A 338 16.99 -9.94 -13.47
N GLY A 339 16.55 -9.45 -12.31
CA GLY A 339 17.37 -8.58 -11.47
C GLY A 339 18.70 -9.26 -11.09
N ARG A 340 19.83 -8.58 -11.33
CA ARG A 340 21.17 -9.16 -11.17
C ARG A 340 21.58 -9.46 -9.73
N MET A 341 20.91 -8.87 -8.74
CA MET A 341 21.01 -9.35 -7.36
C MET A 341 19.63 -9.43 -6.72
N ARG A 342 19.36 -10.53 -6.03
CA ARG A 342 18.00 -11.00 -5.80
C ARG A 342 17.23 -10.21 -4.72
N GLU A 343 17.92 -9.35 -3.96
CA GLU A 343 17.43 -8.53 -2.85
C GLU A 343 16.65 -7.27 -3.27
N GLN A 344 16.28 -7.14 -4.55
CA GLN A 344 15.83 -5.86 -5.12
C GLN A 344 14.48 -5.98 -5.85
N ALA A 345 13.83 -7.13 -5.77
CA ALA A 345 12.59 -7.43 -6.48
C ALA A 345 11.33 -6.98 -5.70
N CYS A 346 11.35 -5.75 -5.15
CA CYS A 346 10.27 -5.02 -4.44
C CYS A 346 10.85 -4.38 -3.16
N GLY A 347 11.49 -3.21 -3.27
CA GLY A 347 11.81 -2.39 -2.09
C GLY A 347 10.55 -1.93 -1.36
N LEU A 348 10.68 -1.32 -0.17
CA LEU A 348 9.52 -0.77 0.57
C LEU A 348 8.60 0.10 -0.29
N ASN A 349 9.15 0.82 -1.28
CA ASN A 349 8.39 1.71 -2.16
C ASN A 349 8.23 1.18 -3.60
N GLY A 350 8.50 -0.10 -3.83
CA GLY A 350 8.58 -0.69 -5.17
C GLY A 350 9.65 -0.01 -6.04
N LEU A 351 9.39 0.07 -7.34
CA LEU A 351 10.25 0.76 -8.33
C LEU A 351 9.69 2.13 -8.71
N TRP A 352 8.98 2.82 -7.82
CA TRP A 352 8.18 3.99 -8.23
C TRP A 352 8.53 5.30 -7.56
N ASP A 353 9.40 5.37 -6.56
CA ASP A 353 9.67 6.67 -5.91
C ASP A 353 10.79 7.46 -6.60
N ILE A 354 10.46 8.56 -7.30
CA ILE A 354 11.46 9.49 -7.88
C ILE A 354 11.39 10.92 -7.32
N LYS A 355 10.35 11.29 -6.57
CA LYS A 355 10.11 12.70 -6.15
C LYS A 355 10.25 12.97 -4.65
N GLN A 356 10.15 11.97 -3.78
CA GLN A 356 10.26 12.16 -2.32
C GLN A 356 11.46 11.41 -1.74
N PRO A 357 12.17 11.94 -0.71
CA PRO A 357 13.24 11.21 -0.02
C PRO A 357 12.78 9.80 0.33
N THR A 358 13.40 8.78 -0.28
CA THR A 358 13.02 7.39 -0.02
C THR A 358 13.22 7.12 1.46
N LYS A 359 12.11 6.89 2.15
CA LYS A 359 12.14 6.54 3.56
C LYS A 359 12.77 5.17 3.67
N TRP A 360 13.69 5.04 4.62
CA TRP A 360 14.42 3.78 4.85
C TRP A 360 15.16 3.27 3.59
N GLY A 361 15.45 4.17 2.63
CA GLY A 361 16.14 3.84 1.38
C GLY A 361 15.41 2.82 0.51
N SER A 362 14.09 2.63 0.62
CA SER A 362 13.34 1.61 -0.16
C SER A 362 14.06 0.25 -0.24
N MET A 363 14.67 -0.20 0.86
CA MET A 363 15.42 -1.46 0.96
C MET A 363 14.52 -2.58 1.46
N TRP A 364 15.04 -3.80 1.58
CA TRP A 364 14.33 -4.90 2.24
C TRP A 364 14.49 -4.77 3.76
N TYR A 365 13.35 -4.60 4.44
CA TYR A 365 13.25 -4.63 5.90
C TYR A 365 12.62 -5.96 6.31
N TRP A 366 13.36 -6.73 7.09
CA TRP A 366 13.08 -8.13 7.41
C TRP A 366 12.30 -8.32 8.71
N ASP A 367 11.86 -7.26 9.37
CA ASP A 367 11.15 -7.34 10.64
C ASP A 367 9.63 -7.28 10.52
N VAL A 368 9.10 -7.11 9.30
CA VAL A 368 7.72 -7.43 8.87
C VAL A 368 7.51 -7.09 7.40
N ASN A 369 8.13 -6.02 6.92
CA ASN A 369 7.71 -5.31 5.72
C ASN A 369 7.78 -6.18 4.45
N ILE A 370 8.95 -6.76 4.19
CA ILE A 370 9.13 -7.60 3.00
C ILE A 370 8.39 -8.92 3.13
N GLN A 371 8.27 -9.48 4.34
CA GLN A 371 7.40 -10.63 4.58
C GLN A 371 5.95 -10.32 4.23
N ALA A 372 5.44 -9.17 4.68
CA ALA A 372 4.07 -8.74 4.47
C ALA A 372 3.75 -8.54 2.98
N ALA A 373 4.67 -7.92 2.23
CA ALA A 373 4.55 -7.76 0.78
C ALA A 373 4.41 -9.11 0.04
N PHE A 374 5.05 -10.18 0.55
CA PHE A 374 5.12 -11.49 -0.11
C PHE A 374 4.15 -12.55 0.44
N TRP A 375 3.55 -12.35 1.62
CA TRP A 375 2.52 -13.24 2.18
C TRP A 375 1.46 -13.72 1.18
N PRO A 376 0.84 -12.85 0.36
CA PRO A 376 -0.31 -13.28 -0.43
C PRO A 376 0.05 -14.19 -1.61
N LEU A 377 1.28 -14.12 -2.11
CA LEU A 377 1.63 -14.64 -3.44
C LEU A 377 1.52 -16.17 -3.54
N TYR A 378 1.68 -16.88 -2.43
CA TYR A 378 1.48 -18.31 -2.37
C TYR A 378 0.01 -18.65 -2.63
N THR A 379 -0.91 -18.16 -1.79
CA THR A 379 -2.36 -18.42 -1.92
C THR A 379 -2.95 -17.79 -3.18
N ALA A 380 -2.46 -16.63 -3.62
CA ALA A 380 -2.88 -15.99 -4.87
C ALA A 380 -2.41 -16.73 -6.14
N ASN A 381 -1.66 -17.84 -6.02
CA ASN A 381 -1.16 -18.66 -7.13
C ASN A 381 -0.12 -17.96 -8.04
N HIS A 382 0.75 -17.16 -7.43
CA HIS A 382 1.82 -16.40 -8.11
C HIS A 382 3.22 -16.77 -7.60
N LEU A 383 3.53 -18.07 -7.60
CA LEU A 383 4.85 -18.58 -7.18
C LEU A 383 6.01 -18.06 -8.05
N GLU A 384 5.74 -17.64 -9.29
CA GLU A 384 6.70 -17.00 -10.17
C GLU A 384 7.17 -15.63 -9.66
N VAL A 385 6.31 -14.95 -8.89
CA VAL A 385 6.63 -13.69 -8.22
C VAL A 385 7.24 -13.97 -6.85
N ALA A 386 6.69 -14.94 -6.09
CA ALA A 386 7.21 -15.34 -4.78
C ALA A 386 8.66 -15.85 -4.81
N GLU A 387 9.14 -16.29 -5.99
CA GLU A 387 10.53 -16.67 -6.22
C GLU A 387 11.52 -15.55 -5.88
N ALA A 388 11.14 -14.27 -6.07
CA ALA A 388 11.95 -13.13 -5.71
C ALA A 388 12.36 -13.15 -4.23
N PHE A 389 11.42 -13.39 -3.31
CA PHE A 389 11.71 -13.47 -1.87
C PHE A 389 12.72 -14.56 -1.56
N LYS A 390 12.52 -15.79 -2.07
CA LYS A 390 13.40 -16.92 -1.76
C LYS A 390 14.82 -16.65 -2.24
N GLU A 391 14.96 -16.10 -3.44
CA GLU A 391 16.25 -15.84 -4.04
C GLU A 391 16.95 -14.68 -3.33
N GLY A 392 16.20 -13.64 -2.93
CA GLY A 392 16.69 -12.51 -2.16
C GLY A 392 17.13 -12.91 -0.75
N LEU A 393 16.38 -13.76 -0.04
CA LEU A 393 16.81 -14.25 1.28
C LEU A 393 18.11 -15.07 1.18
N LEU A 394 18.19 -15.95 0.18
CA LEU A 394 19.34 -16.85 0.01
C LEU A 394 20.64 -16.12 -0.33
N SER A 395 20.59 -14.88 -0.83
CA SER A 395 21.81 -14.11 -1.11
C SER A 395 22.38 -13.41 0.14
N TYR A 396 21.61 -13.24 1.22
CA TYR A 396 22.11 -12.74 2.51
C TYR A 396 22.84 -13.80 3.35
N THR A 397 22.79 -15.08 2.98
CA THR A 397 23.25 -16.18 3.86
C THR A 397 24.72 -16.08 4.22
N GLN A 398 25.57 -15.62 3.30
CA GLN A 398 27.01 -15.48 3.57
C GLN A 398 27.28 -14.38 4.60
N LEU A 399 26.59 -13.25 4.49
CA LEU A 399 26.73 -12.13 5.43
C LEU A 399 26.25 -12.52 6.83
N ALA A 400 25.12 -13.22 6.91
CA ALA A 400 24.57 -13.67 8.17
C ALA A 400 25.40 -14.80 8.82
N GLU A 401 26.07 -15.65 8.03
CA GLU A 401 27.05 -16.60 8.57
C GLU A 401 28.27 -15.87 9.17
N GLN A 402 28.78 -14.83 8.48
CA GLN A 402 29.86 -13.99 9.00
C GLN A 402 29.46 -13.29 10.30
N MET A 403 28.25 -12.72 10.37
CA MET A 403 27.73 -12.07 11.57
C MET A 403 27.56 -13.07 12.73
N SER A 404 26.99 -14.26 12.48
CA SER A 404 26.89 -15.35 13.47
C SER A 404 28.25 -15.63 14.12
N LYS A 405 29.28 -15.77 13.28
CA LYS A 405 30.62 -16.11 13.76
C LYS A 405 31.32 -14.97 14.50
N GLN A 406 31.23 -13.74 13.99
CA GLN A 406 31.96 -12.60 14.55
C GLN A 406 31.27 -12.00 15.78
N PHE A 407 29.94 -11.85 15.75
CA PHE A 407 29.20 -11.21 16.84
C PHE A 407 28.78 -12.20 17.94
N HIS A 408 28.24 -13.35 17.54
CA HIS A 408 27.72 -14.34 18.49
C HIS A 408 28.76 -15.38 18.89
N GLY A 409 29.83 -15.55 18.12
CA GLY A 409 30.81 -16.62 18.33
C GLY A 409 30.26 -18.02 18.02
N LEU A 410 29.19 -18.11 17.22
CA LEU A 410 28.47 -19.34 16.91
C LEU A 410 28.54 -19.68 15.41
N GLU A 411 28.50 -20.98 15.11
CA GLU A 411 28.35 -21.49 13.75
C GLU A 411 26.88 -21.44 13.31
N GLY A 412 26.64 -21.43 11.99
CA GLY A 412 25.30 -21.31 11.42
C GLY A 412 24.99 -19.90 10.93
N ILE A 413 23.70 -19.60 10.78
CA ILE A 413 23.22 -18.33 10.21
C ILE A 413 22.35 -17.61 11.23
N ALA A 414 22.70 -16.35 11.51
CA ALA A 414 21.92 -15.43 12.32
C ALA A 414 22.20 -13.97 11.95
N GLY A 415 21.27 -13.08 12.28
CA GLY A 415 21.45 -11.64 12.18
C GLY A 415 20.66 -10.94 11.07
N ASP A 416 21.15 -9.77 10.68
CA ASP A 416 20.60 -8.77 9.74
C ASP A 416 19.61 -7.73 10.31
N TYR A 417 19.46 -6.67 9.52
CA TYR A 417 19.08 -5.28 9.80
C TYR A 417 17.68 -5.11 10.44
N PRO A 418 17.52 -4.19 11.42
CA PRO A 418 18.52 -3.20 11.86
C PRO A 418 19.54 -3.71 12.89
N HIS A 419 19.38 -4.89 13.51
CA HIS A 419 20.35 -5.38 14.50
C HIS A 419 20.32 -6.87 14.84
N ALA A 420 21.48 -7.39 15.27
CA ALA A 420 21.72 -8.81 15.54
C ALA A 420 20.92 -9.45 16.69
N LEU A 421 20.09 -8.70 17.44
CA LEU A 421 19.30 -9.23 18.55
C LEU A 421 17.84 -9.59 18.21
N TYR A 422 17.39 -9.38 16.97
CA TYR A 422 16.10 -9.91 16.53
C TYR A 422 16.23 -11.40 16.19
N MET A 423 16.03 -12.26 17.19
CA MET A 423 16.15 -13.71 17.03
C MET A 423 15.01 -14.31 16.20
N SER A 424 13.94 -13.57 15.95
CA SER A 424 12.78 -14.06 15.20
C SER A 424 12.98 -14.11 13.69
N ILE A 425 13.89 -13.31 13.12
CA ILE A 425 13.93 -12.97 11.68
C ILE A 425 14.24 -14.17 10.79
N TRP A 426 15.40 -14.80 10.95
CA TRP A 426 15.78 -15.96 10.13
C TRP A 426 14.82 -17.15 10.28
N PRO A 427 14.42 -17.53 11.50
CA PRO A 427 13.38 -18.55 11.69
C PRO A 427 12.05 -18.20 11.01
N TRP A 428 11.65 -16.92 11.01
CA TRP A 428 10.46 -16.46 10.32
C TRP A 428 10.63 -16.54 8.79
N CYS A 429 11.74 -16.04 8.24
CA CYS A 429 12.01 -16.13 6.81
C CYS A 429 12.13 -17.59 6.32
N ALA A 430 12.55 -18.53 7.17
CA ALA A 430 12.53 -19.95 6.86
C ALA A 430 11.12 -20.49 6.56
N GLN A 431 10.07 -19.90 7.16
CA GLN A 431 8.67 -20.20 6.83
C GLN A 431 8.39 -20.01 5.34
N PHE A 432 8.91 -18.95 4.72
CA PHE A 432 8.63 -18.63 3.31
C PHE A 432 9.24 -19.65 2.34
N LEU A 433 10.41 -20.19 2.65
CA LEU A 433 11.02 -21.26 1.87
C LEU A 433 10.27 -22.58 2.08
N TRP A 434 9.81 -22.83 3.31
CA TRP A 434 8.95 -23.97 3.57
C TRP A 434 7.61 -23.85 2.83
N ASP A 435 6.99 -22.68 2.81
CA ASP A 435 5.76 -22.40 2.07
C ASP A 435 5.97 -22.53 0.58
N TYR A 436 7.07 -22.01 0.03
CA TYR A 436 7.41 -22.24 -1.38
C TYR A 436 7.46 -23.73 -1.70
N TYR A 437 8.08 -24.55 -0.84
CA TYR A 437 8.04 -26.01 -0.99
C TYR A 437 6.61 -26.55 -0.89
N ARG A 438 5.85 -26.19 0.15
CA ARG A 438 4.50 -26.74 0.39
C ARG A 438 3.50 -26.42 -0.73
N TYR A 439 3.60 -25.23 -1.33
CA TYR A 439 2.72 -24.79 -2.41
C TYR A 439 3.18 -25.29 -3.80
N SER A 440 4.48 -25.57 -3.99
CA SER A 440 5.00 -26.11 -5.26
C SER A 440 5.15 -27.64 -5.27
N MET A 441 5.26 -28.26 -4.10
CA MET A 441 5.71 -29.63 -3.86
C MET A 441 7.04 -29.99 -4.55
N ASN A 442 7.92 -29.00 -4.76
CA ASN A 442 9.21 -29.20 -5.42
C ASN A 442 10.26 -29.79 -4.45
N LEU A 443 10.43 -31.11 -4.47
CA LEU A 443 11.42 -31.81 -3.64
C LEU A 443 12.88 -31.45 -3.96
N GLY A 444 13.19 -31.10 -5.21
CA GLY A 444 14.54 -30.65 -5.57
C GLY A 444 14.88 -29.34 -4.87
N PHE A 445 13.97 -28.37 -4.91
CA PHE A 445 14.12 -27.11 -4.18
C PHE A 445 14.25 -27.31 -2.67
N LEU A 446 13.43 -28.21 -2.08
CA LEU A 446 13.53 -28.53 -0.65
C LEU A 446 14.93 -29.06 -0.30
N ARG A 447 15.44 -30.02 -1.08
CA ARG A 447 16.74 -30.65 -0.86
C ARG A 447 17.90 -29.68 -1.05
N ASP A 448 17.89 -28.91 -2.13
CA ASP A 448 19.07 -28.20 -2.60
C ASP A 448 19.18 -26.78 -2.04
N LYS A 449 18.08 -26.22 -1.53
CA LYS A 449 18.01 -24.81 -1.08
C LYS A 449 17.40 -24.65 0.31
N ALA A 450 16.16 -25.09 0.51
CA ALA A 450 15.42 -24.78 1.75
C ALA A 450 15.96 -25.55 2.97
N TYR A 451 16.12 -26.88 2.87
CA TYR A 451 16.60 -27.69 3.98
C TYR A 451 18.04 -27.33 4.43
N PRO A 452 19.01 -27.08 3.54
CA PRO A 452 20.32 -26.55 3.93
C PRO A 452 20.22 -25.26 4.75
N LEU A 453 19.34 -24.32 4.38
CA LEU A 453 19.12 -23.10 5.17
C LEU A 453 18.56 -23.44 6.56
N PHE A 454 17.54 -24.31 6.64
CA PHE A 454 16.95 -24.70 7.93
C PHE A 454 17.99 -25.30 8.87
N LYS A 455 18.90 -26.14 8.35
CA LYS A 455 20.02 -26.70 9.11
C LYS A 455 20.94 -25.63 9.66
N GLN A 456 21.29 -24.63 8.86
CA GLN A 456 22.20 -23.56 9.29
C GLN A 456 21.58 -22.66 10.35
N ILE A 457 20.30 -22.34 10.25
CA ILE A 457 19.60 -21.56 11.28
C ILE A 457 19.43 -22.41 12.55
N ALA A 458 19.04 -23.68 12.42
CA ALA A 458 18.94 -24.61 13.55
C ALA A 458 20.29 -24.78 14.27
N ARG A 459 21.39 -24.83 13.51
CA ARG A 459 22.75 -24.92 14.04
C ARG A 459 23.13 -23.73 14.92
N PHE A 460 22.71 -22.53 14.54
CA PHE A 460 22.88 -21.35 15.37
C PHE A 460 22.11 -21.47 16.69
N PHE A 461 20.82 -21.83 16.63
CA PHE A 461 19.98 -21.94 17.82
C PHE A 461 20.39 -23.08 18.77
N GLU A 462 21.00 -24.17 18.25
CA GLU A 462 21.63 -25.20 19.09
C GLU A 462 22.70 -24.62 20.03
N GLY A 463 23.40 -23.57 19.62
CA GLY A 463 24.41 -22.88 20.43
C GLY A 463 23.88 -21.65 21.18
N TYR A 464 22.79 -21.04 20.71
CA TYR A 464 22.23 -19.82 21.30
C TYR A 464 21.27 -20.09 22.46
N LEU A 465 20.48 -21.17 22.38
CA LEU A 465 19.48 -21.51 23.39
C LEU A 465 20.13 -21.85 24.73
N GLN A 466 19.58 -21.29 25.81
CA GLN A 466 20.11 -21.47 27.16
C GLN A 466 19.17 -22.34 27.98
N GLN A 467 19.70 -23.34 28.68
CA GLN A 467 18.89 -24.13 29.59
C GLN A 467 18.58 -23.33 30.86
N ASN A 468 17.31 -23.17 31.16
CA ASN A 468 16.84 -22.57 32.40
C ASN A 468 16.94 -23.60 33.53
N ALA A 469 17.75 -23.30 34.55
CA ALA A 469 17.98 -24.21 35.67
C ALA A 469 16.74 -24.44 36.55
N GLU A 470 15.81 -23.48 36.59
CA GLU A 470 14.60 -23.55 37.42
C GLU A 470 13.48 -24.33 36.73
N THR A 471 13.26 -24.08 35.43
CA THR A 471 12.14 -24.67 34.68
C THR A 471 12.55 -25.91 33.89
N GLY A 472 13.85 -26.12 33.66
CA GLY A 472 14.39 -27.14 32.76
C GLY A 472 14.14 -26.89 31.28
N ARG A 473 13.50 -25.76 30.92
CA ARG A 473 13.17 -25.36 29.54
C ARG A 473 14.35 -24.64 28.86
N LEU A 474 14.26 -24.47 27.55
CA LEU A 474 15.22 -23.71 26.75
C LEU A 474 14.71 -22.28 26.54
N ASP A 475 15.50 -21.31 26.97
CA ASP A 475 15.23 -19.88 26.86
C ASP A 475 16.01 -19.26 25.67
N ILE A 476 15.42 -18.25 25.04
CA ILE A 476 16.06 -17.35 24.06
C ILE A 476 16.49 -16.08 24.80
N PHE A 477 17.80 -15.87 24.92
CA PHE A 477 18.36 -14.73 25.65
C PHE A 477 19.79 -14.36 25.19
N PRO A 478 20.11 -13.06 25.01
CA PRO A 478 19.18 -11.91 24.94
C PRO A 478 18.21 -11.98 23.75
N ASP A 479 17.11 -11.24 23.80
CA ASP A 479 16.12 -11.18 22.73
C ASP A 479 15.48 -9.78 22.67
N ILE A 480 14.90 -9.42 21.54
CA ILE A 480 14.12 -8.18 21.38
C ILE A 480 12.90 -8.50 20.51
N SER A 481 11.71 -8.08 20.94
CA SER A 481 10.53 -8.08 20.08
C SER A 481 10.64 -6.93 19.07
N PRO A 482 10.40 -7.15 17.77
CA PRO A 482 10.61 -6.14 16.73
C PRO A 482 10.10 -4.73 17.11
N GLU A 483 11.04 -3.78 17.15
CA GLU A 483 10.91 -2.36 17.50
C GLU A 483 10.15 -2.03 18.80
N GLN A 484 10.03 -2.98 19.74
CA GLN A 484 9.28 -2.77 20.97
C GLN A 484 9.76 -3.56 22.17
N GLY A 485 9.17 -3.22 23.32
CA GLY A 485 9.53 -3.83 24.60
C GLY A 485 10.93 -3.45 25.07
N PRO A 486 11.37 -4.04 26.19
CA PRO A 486 12.76 -3.93 26.62
C PRO A 486 13.65 -4.95 25.89
N LEU A 487 14.97 -4.78 26.03
CA LEU A 487 15.90 -5.89 25.86
C LEU A 487 15.50 -7.00 26.83
N THR A 488 15.13 -8.17 26.30
CA THR A 488 14.27 -9.13 26.99
C THR A 488 14.79 -10.57 26.87
N ARG A 489 13.98 -11.49 27.40
CA ARG A 489 14.06 -12.94 27.21
C ARG A 489 12.74 -13.41 26.62
N ASN A 490 12.79 -14.43 25.77
CA ASN A 490 11.61 -15.18 25.32
C ASN A 490 10.49 -14.26 24.77
N SER A 491 10.78 -13.43 23.76
CA SER A 491 9.69 -12.73 23.06
C SER A 491 8.76 -13.75 22.42
N THR A 492 7.46 -13.45 22.40
CA THR A 492 6.44 -14.35 21.82
C THR A 492 6.70 -14.59 20.34
N CYS A 493 7.17 -13.57 19.63
CA CYS A 493 7.57 -13.65 18.23
C CYS A 493 8.73 -14.64 18.03
N SER A 494 9.85 -14.48 18.74
CA SER A 494 11.01 -15.36 18.64
C SER A 494 10.70 -16.80 19.06
N LEU A 495 9.93 -17.01 20.14
CA LEU A 495 9.53 -18.36 20.55
C LEU A 495 8.74 -19.07 19.45
N ALA A 496 7.79 -18.38 18.82
CA ALA A 496 6.95 -18.98 17.77
C ALA A 496 7.77 -19.34 16.52
N THR A 497 8.61 -18.42 16.05
CA THR A 497 9.35 -18.64 14.82
C THR A 497 10.48 -19.67 15.00
N VAL A 498 11.18 -19.67 16.14
CA VAL A 498 12.22 -20.66 16.46
C VAL A 498 11.62 -22.05 16.66
N LYS A 499 10.48 -22.15 17.35
CA LYS A 499 9.77 -23.43 17.49
C LYS A 499 9.36 -23.96 16.13
N TYR A 500 8.77 -23.12 15.28
CA TYR A 500 8.36 -23.50 13.94
C TYR A 500 9.55 -23.93 13.07
N LEU A 501 10.67 -23.21 13.12
CA LEU A 501 11.92 -23.59 12.44
C LEU A 501 12.34 -25.02 12.75
N PHE A 502 12.40 -25.40 14.03
CA PHE A 502 12.79 -26.76 14.40
C PHE A 502 11.78 -27.81 13.92
N ARG A 503 10.48 -27.49 13.91
CA ARG A 503 9.44 -28.37 13.36
C ARG A 503 9.58 -28.56 11.86
N ILE A 504 9.75 -27.49 11.08
CA ILE A 504 9.93 -27.60 9.63
C ILE A 504 11.26 -28.26 9.27
N ALA A 505 12.32 -28.06 10.06
CA ALA A 505 13.61 -28.73 9.87
C ALA A 505 13.48 -30.25 10.09
N ALA A 506 12.78 -30.66 11.16
CA ALA A 506 12.51 -32.08 11.43
C ALA A 506 11.60 -32.71 10.37
N GLU A 507 10.56 -32.00 9.91
CA GLU A 507 9.68 -32.50 8.85
C GLU A 507 10.43 -32.61 7.51
N ALA A 508 11.21 -31.59 7.13
CA ALA A 508 12.05 -31.62 5.94
C ALA A 508 13.07 -32.77 5.98
N ASN A 509 13.73 -32.97 7.13
CA ASN A 509 14.64 -34.09 7.36
C ASN A 509 13.94 -35.43 7.09
N LYS A 510 12.77 -35.65 7.69
CA LYS A 510 11.97 -36.87 7.48
C LYS A 510 11.57 -37.07 6.02
N ARG A 511 11.16 -36.00 5.33
CA ARG A 511 10.76 -36.05 3.91
C ARG A 511 11.92 -36.35 2.97
N LEU A 512 13.14 -35.94 3.35
CA LEU A 512 14.36 -36.14 2.57
C LEU A 512 15.11 -37.43 2.94
N ASP A 513 14.63 -38.18 3.93
CA ASP A 513 15.28 -39.38 4.47
C ASP A 513 16.71 -39.13 4.97
N GLU A 514 16.88 -38.00 5.66
CA GLU A 514 18.15 -37.56 6.25
C GLU A 514 18.40 -38.23 7.61
N ALA A 515 19.58 -37.98 8.21
CA ALA A 515 19.96 -38.63 9.46
C ALA A 515 18.95 -38.40 10.60
N GLU A 516 18.39 -39.49 11.13
CA GLU A 516 17.35 -39.48 12.17
C GLU A 516 17.79 -38.79 13.47
N ALA A 517 19.08 -38.81 13.79
CA ALA A 517 19.61 -38.18 14.99
C ALA A 517 19.35 -36.68 15.04
N ASP A 518 19.44 -35.98 13.90
CA ASP A 518 19.13 -34.55 13.81
C ASP A 518 17.63 -34.29 13.99
N ARG A 519 16.77 -35.12 13.38
CA ARG A 519 15.30 -35.05 13.53
C ARG A 519 14.89 -35.13 15.00
N LEU A 520 15.33 -36.19 15.70
CA LEU A 520 14.96 -36.41 17.09
C LEU A 520 15.48 -35.30 18.02
N LYS A 521 16.68 -34.78 17.74
CA LYS A 521 17.25 -33.64 18.46
C LYS A 521 16.40 -32.39 18.29
N TRP A 522 16.02 -32.04 17.06
CA TRP A 522 15.23 -30.84 16.77
C TRP A 522 13.79 -30.95 17.27
N GLU A 523 13.15 -32.11 17.17
CA GLU A 523 11.85 -32.37 17.81
C GLU A 523 11.93 -32.11 19.32
N LYS A 524 12.94 -32.67 19.99
CA LYS A 524 13.15 -32.47 21.42
C LYS A 524 13.40 -31.00 21.79
N ILE A 525 14.18 -30.26 21.00
CA ILE A 525 14.42 -28.83 21.23
C ILE A 525 13.10 -28.07 21.12
N ALA A 526 12.33 -28.29 20.05
CA ALA A 526 11.03 -27.63 19.85
C ALA A 526 10.06 -27.90 21.01
N ASP A 527 10.06 -29.12 21.56
CA ASP A 527 9.24 -29.50 22.72
C ASP A 527 9.75 -28.94 24.06
N SER A 528 11.03 -28.55 24.13
CA SER A 528 11.69 -28.08 25.36
C SER A 528 11.77 -26.55 25.46
N LEU A 529 11.43 -25.79 24.41
CA LEU A 529 11.37 -24.33 24.46
C LEU A 529 10.45 -23.83 25.58
N ALA A 530 10.75 -22.63 26.10
CA ALA A 530 9.90 -21.94 27.04
C ALA A 530 8.47 -21.77 26.50
N ALA A 531 7.49 -21.81 27.41
CA ALA A 531 6.11 -21.49 27.06
C ALA A 531 5.99 -20.00 26.69
N TYR A 532 5.00 -19.65 25.88
CA TYR A 532 4.72 -18.24 25.60
C TYR A 532 4.43 -17.48 26.90
N PRO A 533 5.03 -16.29 27.09
CA PRO A 533 4.76 -15.48 28.26
C PRO A 533 3.32 -14.96 28.23
N THR A 534 2.63 -15.03 29.37
CA THR A 534 1.20 -14.69 29.50
C THR A 534 0.93 -13.90 30.75
N ALA A 535 -0.12 -13.08 30.75
CA ALA A 535 -0.56 -12.36 31.93
C ALA A 535 -2.08 -12.13 31.93
N MET A 536 -2.61 -11.84 33.12
CA MET A 536 -3.97 -11.32 33.29
C MET A 536 -3.97 -9.80 33.11
N SER A 537 -4.40 -9.30 31.96
CA SER A 537 -4.70 -7.88 31.76
C SER A 537 -6.02 -7.53 32.46
N ASN A 538 -6.03 -6.40 33.18
CA ASN A 538 -7.24 -5.89 33.83
C ASN A 538 -8.35 -5.55 32.82
N ARG A 539 -7.98 -5.25 31.57
CA ARG A 539 -8.90 -4.82 30.51
C ARG A 539 -9.27 -5.95 29.56
N TYR A 540 -8.31 -6.80 29.21
CA TYR A 540 -8.49 -7.79 28.14
C TYR A 540 -8.68 -9.22 28.63
N GLY A 541 -8.37 -9.50 29.91
CA GLY A 541 -8.38 -10.85 30.46
C GLY A 541 -7.03 -11.55 30.29
N ASP A 542 -7.02 -12.88 30.19
CA ASP A 542 -5.82 -13.68 29.94
C ASP A 542 -5.31 -13.43 28.50
N VAL A 543 -4.08 -12.94 28.37
CA VAL A 543 -3.45 -12.54 27.09
C VAL A 543 -2.02 -13.08 26.98
N LEU A 544 -1.53 -13.21 25.75
CA LEU A 544 -0.10 -13.33 25.48
C LEU A 544 0.58 -11.98 25.77
N LEU A 545 1.75 -12.03 26.37
CA LEU A 545 2.65 -10.88 26.50
C LEU A 545 3.49 -10.74 25.23
N ASP A 546 3.99 -9.54 24.98
CA ASP A 546 4.99 -9.32 23.93
C ASP A 546 6.29 -10.11 24.19
N SER A 547 6.74 -10.12 25.45
CA SER A 547 7.88 -10.90 25.91
C SER A 547 7.80 -11.19 27.42
N GLN A 548 8.66 -12.05 27.93
CA GLN A 548 8.66 -12.43 29.36
C GLN A 548 8.81 -11.24 30.30
N TRP A 549 9.50 -10.20 29.86
CA TRP A 549 9.75 -8.95 30.60
C TRP A 549 8.94 -7.77 30.04
N ALA A 550 7.88 -8.00 29.27
CA ALA A 550 6.95 -6.95 28.91
C ALA A 550 5.87 -6.79 29.98
N PRO A 551 5.42 -5.57 30.31
CA PRO A 551 4.22 -5.39 31.11
C PRO A 551 2.97 -5.87 30.34
N PRO A 552 1.87 -6.21 31.04
CA PRO A 552 0.63 -6.70 30.41
C PRO A 552 -0.08 -5.72 29.48
N ASP A 553 0.08 -4.40 29.71
CA ASP A 553 -0.59 -3.34 28.94
C ASP A 553 0.46 -2.47 28.20
N LEU A 554 1.41 -3.12 27.54
CA LEU A 554 2.44 -2.46 26.72
C LEU A 554 1.79 -1.82 25.47
N HIS A 555 2.12 -0.56 25.17
CA HIS A 555 1.81 0.01 23.86
C HIS A 555 2.70 -0.63 22.80
N LEU A 556 2.09 -1.10 21.71
CA LEU A 556 2.76 -1.92 20.71
C LEU A 556 3.07 -1.09 19.46
N ARG A 557 4.31 -1.16 19.00
CA ARG A 557 4.73 -0.66 17.69
C ARG A 557 4.36 -1.67 16.59
N HIS A 558 4.57 -2.96 16.86
CA HIS A 558 4.24 -4.09 15.99
C HIS A 558 3.28 -5.04 16.70
N PRO A 559 2.32 -5.66 15.99
CA PRO A 559 1.50 -6.72 16.56
C PRO A 559 2.25 -8.07 16.64
N SER A 560 3.57 -8.07 16.84
CA SER A 560 4.47 -9.24 16.83
C SER A 560 4.07 -10.36 17.79
N LEU A 561 3.36 -10.06 18.89
CA LEU A 561 2.80 -11.07 19.78
C LEU A 561 1.72 -11.96 19.13
N LEU A 562 1.18 -11.56 17.98
CA LEU A 562 0.24 -12.35 17.18
C LEU A 562 0.92 -13.40 16.30
N MET A 563 2.26 -13.45 16.27
CA MET A 563 3.03 -14.43 15.49
C MET A 563 2.52 -15.89 15.63
N PRO A 564 2.17 -16.39 16.83
CA PRO A 564 1.59 -17.74 16.97
C PRO A 564 0.24 -17.93 16.27
N ILE A 565 -0.52 -16.86 16.03
CA ILE A 565 -1.82 -16.89 15.34
C ILE A 565 -1.62 -16.75 13.83
N TYR A 566 -0.89 -15.71 13.43
CA TYR A 566 -0.51 -15.45 12.05
C TYR A 566 0.85 -14.75 12.04
N PRO A 567 1.76 -15.06 11.08
CA PRO A 567 1.63 -16.05 10.03
C PRO A 567 1.95 -17.50 10.41
N ILE A 568 2.53 -17.80 11.59
CA ILE A 568 2.98 -19.17 11.93
C ILE A 568 1.80 -20.15 12.07
N GLY A 569 0.74 -19.75 12.77
CA GLY A 569 -0.48 -20.57 12.89
C GLY A 569 -0.39 -21.75 13.87
N GLU A 570 0.29 -21.59 15.00
CA GLU A 570 0.19 -22.54 16.13
C GLU A 570 -1.14 -22.44 16.89
N ILE A 571 -1.78 -21.26 16.89
CA ILE A 571 -3.06 -20.98 17.54
C ILE A 571 -4.07 -20.54 16.49
N GLY A 572 -5.27 -21.11 16.50
CA GLY A 572 -6.33 -20.79 15.55
C GLY A 572 -7.71 -21.16 16.10
N LYS A 573 -8.73 -21.06 15.24
CA LYS A 573 -10.13 -21.31 15.64
C LYS A 573 -10.43 -22.72 16.14
N GLU A 574 -9.61 -23.70 15.76
CA GLU A 574 -9.68 -25.11 16.15
C GLU A 574 -8.80 -25.44 17.39
N SER A 575 -8.11 -24.45 17.96
CA SER A 575 -7.33 -24.64 19.19
C SER A 575 -8.24 -24.93 20.39
N ALA A 576 -7.64 -25.47 21.46
CA ALA A 576 -8.34 -25.72 22.72
C ALA A 576 -9.06 -24.45 23.22
N PRO A 577 -10.24 -24.55 23.85
CA PRO A 577 -11.09 -23.39 24.16
C PRO A 577 -10.39 -22.27 24.96
N ASP A 578 -9.53 -22.64 25.91
CA ASP A 578 -8.73 -21.71 26.71
C ASP A 578 -7.67 -20.97 25.88
N LEU A 579 -6.95 -21.69 25.01
CA LEU A 579 -5.98 -21.09 24.09
C LEU A 579 -6.65 -20.20 23.04
N LYS A 580 -7.78 -20.62 22.51
CA LYS A 580 -8.59 -19.82 21.58
C LYS A 580 -9.05 -18.53 22.25
N GLN A 581 -9.62 -18.62 23.46
CA GLN A 581 -10.07 -17.44 24.21
C GLN A 581 -8.91 -16.48 24.51
N ARG A 582 -7.74 -17.00 24.88
CA ARG A 582 -6.53 -16.20 25.08
C ARG A 582 -6.10 -15.50 23.79
N ALA A 583 -6.14 -16.18 22.64
CA ALA A 583 -5.81 -15.59 21.36
C ALA A 583 -6.80 -14.50 20.95
N GLU A 584 -8.10 -14.69 21.17
CA GLU A 584 -9.13 -13.66 20.94
C GLU A 584 -8.91 -12.43 21.84
N ASN A 585 -8.58 -12.65 23.12
CA ASN A 585 -8.23 -11.57 24.04
C ASN A 585 -6.95 -10.83 23.60
N THR A 586 -5.96 -11.58 23.12
CA THR A 586 -4.69 -11.03 22.62
C THR A 586 -4.90 -10.23 21.35
N LEU A 587 -5.74 -10.69 20.43
CA LEU A 587 -6.11 -9.95 19.23
C LEU A 587 -6.85 -8.66 19.59
N ARG A 588 -7.80 -8.70 20.55
CA ARG A 588 -8.46 -7.50 21.07
C ARG A 588 -7.48 -6.52 21.71
N TYR A 589 -6.48 -7.02 22.43
CA TYR A 589 -5.40 -6.21 23.00
C TYR A 589 -4.55 -5.56 21.90
N ALA A 590 -4.02 -6.34 20.95
CA ALA A 590 -3.23 -5.85 19.82
C ALA A 590 -4.01 -4.84 18.98
N ALA A 591 -5.24 -5.20 18.58
CA ALA A 591 -6.13 -4.32 17.84
C ALA A 591 -6.47 -3.01 18.57
N ASN A 592 -6.24 -2.88 19.88
CA ASN A 592 -6.46 -1.65 20.64
C ASN A 592 -5.18 -0.97 21.14
N GLN A 593 -4.01 -1.61 21.05
CA GLN A 593 -2.77 -1.11 21.63
C GLN A 593 -1.64 -1.00 20.62
N THR A 594 -1.80 -1.57 19.43
CA THR A 594 -0.90 -1.36 18.30
C THR A 594 -1.10 0.03 17.70
N GLU A 595 0.01 0.71 17.45
CA GLU A 595 0.07 1.96 16.70
C GLU A 595 -0.41 1.79 15.25
N TYR A 596 -1.04 2.82 14.68
CA TYR A 596 -1.30 2.84 13.24
C TYR A 596 -0.01 2.94 12.40
N GLY A 597 0.02 2.20 11.30
CA GLY A 597 1.13 2.08 10.37
C GLY A 597 0.66 1.47 9.03
N MET A 598 1.60 0.93 8.27
CA MET A 598 1.31 0.31 6.96
C MET A 598 1.39 -1.22 6.96
N PHE A 599 1.70 -1.84 8.10
CA PHE A 599 2.01 -3.27 8.23
C PHE A 599 1.26 -3.97 9.38
N GLN A 600 0.30 -3.29 10.02
CA GLN A 600 -0.47 -3.84 11.13
C GLN A 600 -1.88 -4.28 10.71
N PHE A 601 -2.52 -3.58 9.77
CA PHE A 601 -3.95 -3.75 9.53
C PHE A 601 -4.24 -5.08 8.83
N GLY A 602 -3.38 -5.50 7.89
CA GLY A 602 -3.47 -6.82 7.28
C GLY A 602 -3.13 -7.91 8.26
N TRP A 603 -2.05 -7.76 9.04
CA TRP A 603 -1.68 -8.73 10.08
C TRP A 603 -2.82 -8.97 11.07
N LEU A 604 -3.42 -7.90 11.60
CA LEU A 604 -4.58 -7.98 12.49
C LEU A 604 -5.77 -8.66 11.82
N SER A 605 -6.07 -8.33 10.56
CA SER A 605 -7.15 -8.95 9.77
C SER A 605 -6.91 -10.44 9.51
N CYS A 606 -5.69 -10.83 9.14
CA CYS A 606 -5.30 -12.22 8.94
C CYS A 606 -5.39 -13.02 10.25
N ALA A 607 -4.96 -12.43 11.37
CA ALA A 607 -5.10 -13.06 12.69
C ALA A 607 -6.57 -13.25 13.08
N ALA A 608 -7.43 -12.26 12.83
CA ALA A 608 -8.88 -12.40 13.02
C ALA A 608 -9.47 -13.51 12.15
N SER A 609 -9.03 -13.61 10.89
CA SER A 609 -9.43 -14.65 9.94
C SER A 609 -9.01 -16.06 10.40
N ARG A 610 -7.80 -16.22 10.94
CA ARG A 610 -7.31 -17.49 11.53
C ARG A 610 -8.08 -17.92 12.78
N LEU A 611 -8.67 -16.97 13.50
CA LEU A 611 -9.58 -17.22 14.63
C LEU A 611 -11.05 -17.41 14.18
N GLY A 612 -11.33 -17.32 12.88
CA GLY A 612 -12.66 -17.54 12.30
C GLY A 612 -13.59 -16.32 12.41
N ASN A 613 -13.07 -15.15 12.75
CA ASN A 613 -13.86 -13.92 12.89
C ASN A 613 -13.72 -13.02 11.66
N GLY A 614 -14.51 -13.31 10.62
CA GLY A 614 -14.53 -12.55 9.38
C GLY A 614 -15.08 -11.12 9.51
N ALA A 615 -16.01 -10.87 10.44
CA ALA A 615 -16.55 -9.54 10.68
C ALA A 615 -15.48 -8.61 11.25
N LEU A 616 -14.73 -9.08 12.25
CA LEU A 616 -13.59 -8.36 12.80
C LEU A 616 -12.46 -8.20 11.77
N ALA A 617 -12.18 -9.22 10.96
CA ALA A 617 -11.17 -9.14 9.90
C ALA A 617 -11.47 -7.99 8.91
N LEU A 618 -12.69 -7.98 8.37
CA LEU A 618 -13.15 -6.93 7.44
C LEU A 618 -13.07 -5.54 8.07
N ARG A 619 -13.51 -5.43 9.32
CA ARG A 619 -13.49 -4.19 10.06
C ARG A 619 -12.07 -3.65 10.27
N LEU A 620 -11.14 -4.49 10.69
CA LEU A 620 -9.74 -4.08 10.93
C LEU A 620 -9.07 -3.60 9.64
N LEU A 621 -9.37 -4.27 8.53
CA LEU A 621 -8.88 -3.91 7.20
C LEU A 621 -9.37 -2.52 6.76
N TYR A 622 -10.65 -2.20 7.02
CA TYR A 622 -11.21 -0.87 6.74
C TYR A 622 -10.72 0.20 7.72
N GLU A 623 -11.00 0.04 9.01
CA GLU A 623 -10.82 1.09 10.01
C GLU A 623 -9.36 1.41 10.30
N GLN A 624 -8.44 0.44 10.16
CA GLN A 624 -7.02 0.64 10.47
C GLN A 624 -6.11 0.70 9.24
N GLY A 625 -6.66 0.49 8.04
CA GLY A 625 -5.92 0.47 6.78
C GLY A 625 -6.54 1.39 5.74
N ILE A 626 -7.64 0.97 5.11
CA ILE A 626 -8.26 1.67 3.97
C ILE A 626 -8.65 3.11 4.32
N ASP A 627 -9.33 3.30 5.46
CA ASP A 627 -9.82 4.62 5.89
C ASP A 627 -8.67 5.61 6.10
N LEU A 628 -7.53 5.10 6.53
CA LEU A 628 -6.40 5.90 6.98
C LEU A 628 -5.32 6.09 5.91
N SER A 629 -5.19 5.18 4.96
CA SER A 629 -3.99 5.11 4.11
C SER A 629 -4.26 4.93 2.62
N LEU A 630 -5.52 4.70 2.20
CA LEU A 630 -5.84 4.52 0.78
C LEU A 630 -5.80 5.84 -0.01
N ARG A 631 -5.09 5.83 -1.14
CA ARG A 631 -5.08 6.89 -2.16
C ARG A 631 -5.99 6.58 -3.34
N CYS A 632 -6.30 7.62 -4.11
CA CYS A 632 -7.18 7.50 -5.28
C CYS A 632 -6.62 6.59 -6.39
N ASN A 633 -5.32 6.29 -6.41
CA ASN A 633 -4.73 5.32 -7.34
C ASN A 633 -4.84 3.86 -6.89
N GLY A 634 -5.44 3.59 -5.72
CA GLY A 634 -5.59 2.23 -5.18
C GLY A 634 -4.38 1.73 -4.38
N LEU A 635 -3.35 2.56 -4.22
CA LEU A 635 -2.16 2.27 -3.42
C LEU A 635 -2.29 2.86 -2.02
N PHE A 636 -1.51 2.30 -1.10
CA PHE A 636 -1.50 2.72 0.31
C PHE A 636 -0.23 3.51 0.62
N ALA A 637 -0.37 4.65 1.30
CA ALA A 637 0.76 5.44 1.79
C ALA A 637 0.47 6.04 3.17
N GLU A 638 1.52 6.38 3.91
CA GLU A 638 1.38 7.18 5.13
C GLU A 638 0.99 8.63 4.77
N GLU A 639 -0.13 9.11 5.31
CA GLU A 639 -0.63 10.47 5.07
C GLU A 639 -0.81 11.21 6.40
N THR A 640 0.10 12.16 6.67
CA THR A 640 0.13 12.93 7.92
C THR A 640 -1.16 13.74 8.19
N GLU A 641 -1.95 14.02 7.16
CA GLU A 641 -3.27 14.67 7.28
C GLU A 641 -4.38 13.75 7.82
N ARG A 642 -4.16 12.42 7.76
CA ARG A 642 -5.11 11.41 8.24
C ARG A 642 -4.65 10.81 9.56
N TRP A 643 -3.36 10.55 9.71
CA TRP A 643 -2.76 9.98 10.91
C TRP A 643 -1.25 10.22 10.96
N MET A 644 -0.64 10.13 12.15
CA MET A 644 0.81 10.28 12.32
C MET A 644 1.34 9.26 13.34
N ASN A 645 2.29 8.41 12.95
CA ASN A 645 3.01 7.51 13.85
C ASN A 645 4.25 8.16 14.48
N TYR A 646 4.83 7.46 15.43
CA TYR A 646 6.05 7.79 16.16
C TYR A 646 7.25 8.00 15.25
N CYS A 647 7.36 7.24 14.16
CA CYS A 647 8.41 7.43 13.15
C CYS A 647 8.33 8.82 12.49
N ASN A 648 7.15 9.42 12.46
CA ASN A 648 6.89 10.71 11.81
C ASN A 648 6.78 11.90 12.75
N ILE A 649 6.71 11.68 14.08
CA ILE A 649 6.70 12.77 15.08
C ILE A 649 7.91 13.70 14.94
N THR A 650 9.07 13.17 14.52
CA THR A 650 10.31 13.95 14.32
C THR A 650 10.65 14.22 12.85
N ASN A 651 9.78 13.86 11.91
CA ASN A 651 9.99 14.08 10.48
C ASN A 651 9.13 15.25 9.99
N GLU A 652 9.55 15.93 8.91
CA GLU A 652 8.69 16.89 8.24
C GLU A 652 7.42 16.18 7.72
N PRO A 653 6.22 16.70 8.00
CA PRO A 653 4.98 16.10 7.54
C PRO A 653 4.80 16.35 6.05
N LEU A 654 4.99 15.31 5.24
CA LEU A 654 4.76 15.32 3.80
C LEU A 654 4.25 13.94 3.38
N TYR A 655 3.34 13.91 2.40
CA TYR A 655 2.86 12.71 1.70
C TYR A 655 4.01 11.73 1.50
N HIS A 656 3.94 10.54 2.09
CA HIS A 656 4.98 9.53 1.96
C HIS A 656 4.82 8.72 0.66
N PRO A 657 5.88 8.06 0.16
CA PRO A 657 5.74 7.14 -0.95
C PRO A 657 4.82 5.96 -0.59
N HIS A 658 4.36 5.25 -1.61
CA HIS A 658 3.63 3.99 -1.44
C HIS A 658 4.46 2.98 -0.62
N MET A 659 3.82 2.19 0.25
CA MET A 659 4.46 1.13 1.03
C MET A 659 3.96 -0.26 0.58
N MET A 660 4.87 -1.12 0.13
CA MET A 660 4.56 -2.42 -0.47
C MET A 660 4.01 -3.45 0.51
N GLU A 661 4.36 -3.34 1.79
CA GLU A 661 3.76 -4.19 2.83
C GLU A 661 2.23 -4.12 2.83
N ALA A 662 1.68 -2.91 2.74
CA ALA A 662 0.23 -2.68 2.73
C ALA A 662 -0.47 -3.33 1.53
N SER A 663 0.19 -3.35 0.36
CA SER A 663 -0.29 -4.07 -0.81
C SER A 663 -0.39 -5.56 -0.53
N GLY A 664 0.66 -6.14 0.05
CA GLY A 664 0.69 -7.57 0.39
C GLY A 664 -0.33 -7.94 1.46
N GLU A 665 -0.42 -7.12 2.50
CA GLU A 665 -1.38 -7.19 3.60
C GLU A 665 -2.84 -7.18 3.12
N MET A 666 -3.17 -6.26 2.22
CA MET A 666 -4.52 -6.12 1.66
C MET A 666 -4.95 -7.39 0.90
N VAL A 667 -4.06 -7.93 0.06
CA VAL A 667 -4.34 -9.17 -0.70
C VAL A 667 -4.37 -10.38 0.24
N ALA A 668 -3.46 -10.46 1.23
CA ALA A 668 -3.38 -11.56 2.18
C ALA A 668 -4.64 -11.66 3.05
N ALA A 669 -5.16 -10.52 3.54
CA ALA A 669 -6.38 -10.48 4.32
C ALA A 669 -7.59 -11.03 3.56
N VAL A 670 -7.76 -10.65 2.30
CA VAL A 670 -8.84 -11.20 1.43
C VAL A 670 -8.62 -12.69 1.21
N ASN A 671 -7.40 -13.11 0.91
CA ASN A 671 -7.09 -14.52 0.71
C ASN A 671 -7.41 -15.35 1.96
N GLU A 672 -7.03 -14.89 3.15
CA GLU A 672 -7.26 -15.58 4.42
C GLU A 672 -8.75 -15.68 4.82
N MET A 673 -9.59 -14.75 4.37
CA MET A 673 -11.05 -14.85 4.53
C MET A 673 -11.67 -15.88 3.56
N LEU A 674 -11.05 -16.10 2.39
CA LEU A 674 -11.56 -16.96 1.31
C LEU A 674 -10.99 -18.38 1.30
N LEU A 675 -9.71 -18.58 1.62
CA LEU A 675 -9.01 -19.85 1.54
C LEU A 675 -7.87 -19.93 2.57
N GLN A 676 -7.91 -20.95 3.41
CA GLN A 676 -6.83 -21.30 4.35
C GLN A 676 -6.31 -22.72 4.07
N SER A 677 -5.00 -22.93 4.21
CA SER A 677 -4.38 -24.26 4.08
C SER A 677 -3.08 -24.43 4.88
N TYR A 678 -2.77 -23.48 5.76
CA TYR A 678 -1.48 -23.36 6.45
C TYR A 678 -1.13 -24.54 7.36
N ASP A 679 -2.13 -25.28 7.85
CA ASP A 679 -1.98 -26.46 8.71
C ASP A 679 -2.01 -27.78 7.92
N GLY A 680 -1.98 -27.71 6.58
CA GLY A 680 -2.08 -28.86 5.69
C GLY A 680 -3.51 -29.34 5.43
N VAL A 681 -4.53 -28.65 5.95
CA VAL A 681 -5.94 -28.93 5.67
C VAL A 681 -6.56 -27.76 4.91
N ILE A 682 -7.09 -28.03 3.72
CA ILE A 682 -7.77 -27.00 2.91
C ILE A 682 -9.06 -26.59 3.62
N GLU A 683 -9.31 -25.30 3.70
CA GLU A 683 -10.57 -24.74 4.17
C GLU A 683 -10.99 -23.59 3.27
N VAL A 684 -12.14 -23.75 2.61
CA VAL A 684 -12.74 -22.71 1.79
C VAL A 684 -13.72 -21.89 2.62
N PHE A 685 -13.74 -20.58 2.37
CA PHE A 685 -14.57 -19.60 3.09
C PHE A 685 -14.44 -19.67 4.62
N PRO A 686 -13.22 -19.78 5.18
CA PRO A 686 -12.99 -20.04 6.61
C PRO A 686 -13.47 -18.92 7.54
N ALA A 687 -13.55 -17.68 7.04
CA ALA A 687 -13.83 -16.50 7.83
C ALA A 687 -14.53 -15.41 6.99
N LEU A 688 -15.67 -15.75 6.37
CA LEU A 688 -16.47 -14.76 5.65
C LEU A 688 -17.10 -13.73 6.62
N PRO A 689 -17.14 -12.43 6.26
CA PRO A 689 -17.84 -11.41 7.03
C PRO A 689 -19.32 -11.75 7.26
N SER A 690 -19.70 -11.94 8.52
CA SER A 690 -21.05 -12.35 8.93
C SER A 690 -22.09 -11.22 8.81
N GLY A 691 -21.63 -9.97 8.76
CA GLY A 691 -22.45 -8.76 8.85
C GLY A 691 -22.97 -8.48 10.27
N GLU A 692 -22.45 -9.18 11.27
CA GLU A 692 -22.75 -8.90 12.69
C GLU A 692 -22.16 -7.55 13.12
N PHE A 693 -22.83 -6.92 14.09
CA PHE A 693 -22.39 -5.64 14.60
C PHE A 693 -21.14 -5.79 15.44
N GLU A 694 -20.15 -4.96 15.15
CA GLU A 694 -18.92 -4.87 15.92
C GLU A 694 -18.90 -3.54 16.67
N GLN A 695 -18.54 -3.60 17.96
CA GLN A 695 -18.45 -2.42 18.81
C GLN A 695 -17.35 -1.50 18.30
N GLU A 696 -17.66 -0.23 18.02
CA GLU A 696 -16.66 0.72 17.49
C GLU A 696 -15.43 0.82 18.42
N ARG A 697 -14.25 1.12 17.87
CA ARG A 697 -13.01 1.11 18.64
C ARG A 697 -13.13 2.17 19.72
N SER A 698 -12.85 1.79 20.96
CA SER A 698 -12.92 2.74 22.08
C SER A 698 -11.90 3.89 21.98
N ILE A 699 -10.85 3.74 21.17
CA ILE A 699 -9.75 4.71 21.14
C ILE A 699 -10.22 5.99 20.44
N GLY A 700 -10.22 7.09 21.19
CA GLY A 700 -10.71 8.38 20.71
C GLY A 700 -12.23 8.56 20.78
N LEU A 701 -12.98 7.59 21.33
CA LEU A 701 -14.41 7.73 21.60
C LEU A 701 -14.68 8.10 23.06
N TYR A 702 -15.76 8.85 23.31
CA TYR A 702 -16.23 9.08 24.67
C TYR A 702 -16.75 7.79 25.30
N ASP A 703 -16.38 7.49 26.55
CA ASP A 703 -16.79 6.27 27.26
C ASP A 703 -18.31 5.98 27.21
N HIS A 704 -19.14 7.03 27.20
CA HIS A 704 -20.60 6.88 27.13
C HIS A 704 -21.13 6.57 25.71
N GLU A 705 -20.34 6.83 24.67
CA GLU A 705 -20.64 6.49 23.27
C GLU A 705 -20.11 5.11 22.88
N VAL A 706 -19.04 4.62 23.52
CA VAL A 706 -18.40 3.32 23.21
C VAL A 706 -19.42 2.16 23.25
N ALA A 707 -20.41 2.21 24.14
CA ALA A 707 -21.44 1.18 24.25
C ALA A 707 -22.59 1.33 23.22
N ARG A 708 -22.66 2.44 22.49
CA ARG A 708 -23.80 2.79 21.63
C ARG A 708 -23.45 2.90 20.15
N LYS A 709 -22.20 3.18 19.79
CA LYS A 709 -21.77 3.25 18.40
C LYS A 709 -21.28 1.88 17.90
N VAL A 710 -21.91 1.42 16.84
CA VAL A 710 -21.58 0.19 16.12
C VAL A 710 -21.45 0.53 14.64
N LYS A 711 -20.38 0.07 13.99
CA LYS A 711 -20.25 0.15 12.53
C LYS A 711 -20.82 -1.14 11.94
N LYS A 712 -21.58 -1.01 10.86
CA LYS A 712 -22.13 -2.14 10.12
C LYS A 712 -21.33 -2.31 8.84
N TYR A 713 -20.72 -3.48 8.68
CA TYR A 713 -20.21 -3.94 7.39
C TYR A 713 -21.19 -4.97 6.83
N GLU A 714 -21.35 -4.98 5.50
CA GLU A 714 -22.30 -5.88 4.87
C GLU A 714 -21.86 -7.34 4.97
N LYS A 715 -22.85 -8.22 5.11
CA LYS A 715 -22.63 -9.66 5.12
C LYS A 715 -22.17 -10.13 3.74
N TRP A 716 -21.12 -10.94 3.68
CA TRP A 716 -20.74 -11.59 2.44
C TRP A 716 -21.61 -12.84 2.20
N ASN A 717 -22.76 -12.63 1.58
CA ASN A 717 -23.73 -13.69 1.26
C ASN A 717 -23.46 -14.36 -0.10
N GLN A 718 -22.63 -13.74 -0.93
CA GLN A 718 -22.23 -14.22 -2.24
C GLN A 718 -20.81 -13.79 -2.55
N CYS A 719 -19.93 -14.76 -2.77
CA CYS A 719 -18.57 -14.56 -3.22
C CYS A 719 -18.07 -15.82 -3.94
N ALA A 720 -17.02 -15.68 -4.72
CA ALA A 720 -16.36 -16.81 -5.37
C ALA A 720 -14.87 -16.52 -5.52
N PHE A 721 -14.09 -17.57 -5.68
CA PHE A 721 -12.71 -17.45 -6.13
C PHE A 721 -12.38 -18.58 -7.08
N LYS A 722 -11.40 -18.34 -7.95
CA LYS A 722 -10.87 -19.33 -8.87
C LYS A 722 -9.37 -19.39 -8.78
N GLY A 723 -8.85 -20.62 -8.86
CA GLY A 723 -7.42 -20.89 -9.02
C GLY A 723 -6.51 -20.38 -7.90
N LEU A 724 -7.05 -20.09 -6.70
CA LEU A 724 -6.21 -19.85 -5.54
C LEU A 724 -5.44 -21.13 -5.20
N LEU A 725 -4.20 -21.01 -4.74
CA LEU A 725 -3.35 -22.18 -4.48
C LEU A 725 -3.41 -22.54 -2.99
N ALA A 726 -3.39 -23.83 -2.68
CA ALA A 726 -3.32 -24.36 -1.33
C ALA A 726 -2.11 -25.31 -1.17
N VAL A 727 -1.65 -25.47 0.08
CA VAL A 727 -0.60 -26.41 0.48
C VAL A 727 -0.88 -27.81 -0.08
N GLY A 728 0.14 -28.46 -0.63
CA GLY A 728 0.02 -29.72 -1.38
C GLY A 728 0.01 -29.53 -2.90
N ALA A 729 0.15 -28.28 -3.37
CA ALA A 729 0.06 -27.84 -4.76
C ALA A 729 -1.34 -28.07 -5.38
N PHE A 730 -2.38 -27.64 -4.67
CA PHE A 730 -3.77 -27.71 -5.11
C PHE A 730 -4.25 -26.35 -5.59
N GLU A 731 -4.65 -26.24 -6.86
CA GLU A 731 -5.41 -25.07 -7.32
C GLU A 731 -6.88 -25.29 -6.94
N VAL A 732 -7.42 -24.39 -6.13
CA VAL A 732 -8.75 -24.47 -5.55
C VAL A 732 -9.60 -23.34 -6.11
N SER A 733 -10.81 -23.69 -6.53
CA SER A 733 -11.87 -22.74 -6.87
C SER A 733 -13.10 -23.08 -6.06
N ALA A 734 -13.87 -22.09 -5.62
CA ALA A 734 -15.10 -22.34 -4.90
C ALA A 734 -16.12 -21.22 -5.12
N ASP A 735 -17.40 -21.55 -4.98
CA ASP A 735 -18.53 -20.63 -5.09
C ASP A 735 -19.36 -20.67 -3.81
N PHE A 736 -19.67 -19.49 -3.30
CA PHE A 736 -20.51 -19.29 -2.13
C PHE A 736 -21.70 -18.45 -2.55
N LYS A 737 -22.91 -18.99 -2.43
CA LYS A 737 -24.15 -18.31 -2.81
C LYS A 737 -25.21 -18.52 -1.75
N ASN A 738 -25.97 -17.46 -1.47
CA ASN A 738 -27.06 -17.48 -0.51
C ASN A 738 -26.63 -18.02 0.88
N GLY A 739 -25.41 -17.68 1.31
CA GLY A 739 -24.90 -18.08 2.62
C GLY A 739 -24.44 -19.54 2.74
N ARG A 740 -24.17 -20.25 1.63
CA ARG A 740 -23.59 -21.60 1.65
C ARG A 740 -22.63 -21.84 0.47
N THR A 741 -21.67 -22.75 0.66
CA THR A 741 -20.82 -23.27 -0.40
C THR A 741 -21.65 -24.12 -1.36
N THR A 742 -21.59 -23.83 -2.66
CA THR A 742 -22.33 -24.58 -3.69
C THR A 742 -21.46 -25.67 -4.31
N TRP A 743 -20.18 -25.38 -4.56
CA TRP A 743 -19.20 -26.34 -5.06
C TRP A 743 -17.77 -25.92 -4.70
N VAL A 744 -16.87 -26.91 -4.72
CA VAL A 744 -15.42 -26.73 -4.66
C VAL A 744 -14.79 -27.52 -5.79
N HIS A 745 -13.92 -26.89 -6.58
CA HIS A 745 -13.11 -27.53 -7.61
C HIS A 745 -11.64 -27.53 -7.18
N ILE A 746 -10.97 -28.66 -7.37
CA ILE A 746 -9.57 -28.87 -6.98
C ILE A 746 -8.82 -29.46 -8.17
N ARG A 747 -7.77 -28.78 -8.62
CA ARG A 747 -6.77 -29.35 -9.52
C ARG A 747 -5.51 -29.68 -8.74
N SER A 748 -5.14 -30.96 -8.70
CA SER A 748 -3.96 -31.44 -7.99
C SER A 748 -2.72 -31.37 -8.88
N LYS A 749 -1.83 -30.40 -8.69
CA LYS A 749 -0.63 -30.25 -9.55
C LYS A 749 0.45 -31.29 -9.25
N ALA A 750 0.44 -31.87 -8.05
CA ALA A 750 1.47 -32.78 -7.57
C ALA A 750 0.98 -34.22 -7.32
N GLY A 751 -0.33 -34.48 -7.29
CA GLY A 751 -0.89 -35.80 -6.95
C GLY A 751 -0.86 -36.10 -5.45
N SER A 752 -0.83 -35.07 -4.60
CA SER A 752 -0.86 -35.24 -3.14
C SER A 752 -2.24 -35.71 -2.67
N LYS A 753 -2.33 -36.39 -1.52
CA LYS A 753 -3.62 -36.67 -0.87
C LYS A 753 -4.30 -35.35 -0.48
N VAL A 754 -5.57 -35.19 -0.83
CA VAL A 754 -6.37 -34.03 -0.41
C VAL A 754 -6.94 -34.29 0.98
N VAL A 755 -6.88 -33.27 1.84
CA VAL A 755 -7.64 -33.18 3.08
C VAL A 755 -8.29 -31.80 3.13
N ILE A 756 -9.61 -31.76 3.21
CA ILE A 756 -10.41 -30.53 3.21
C ILE A 756 -11.41 -30.56 4.37
N ARG A 757 -11.56 -29.45 5.11
CA ARG A 757 -12.67 -29.29 6.06
C ARG A 757 -13.98 -29.21 5.28
N ASN A 758 -14.96 -30.05 5.62
CA ASN A 758 -16.22 -30.15 4.89
C ASN A 758 -16.90 -28.76 4.84
N PRO A 759 -16.96 -28.11 3.66
CA PRO A 759 -17.48 -26.75 3.55
C PRO A 759 -18.99 -26.71 3.31
N PHE A 760 -19.63 -27.88 3.23
CA PHE A 760 -21.06 -28.07 3.02
C PHE A 760 -21.77 -28.28 4.36
N ARG A 761 -23.10 -28.16 4.36
CA ARG A 761 -23.87 -28.39 5.59
C ARG A 761 -23.77 -29.86 5.99
N LEU A 762 -23.72 -30.14 7.29
CA LEU A 762 -23.67 -31.52 7.81
C LEU A 762 -24.85 -32.40 7.40
N SER A 763 -25.98 -31.80 6.98
CA SER A 763 -27.16 -32.50 6.48
C SER A 763 -27.12 -32.82 4.98
N GLU A 764 -26.16 -32.26 4.23
CA GLU A 764 -26.03 -32.46 2.79
C GLU A 764 -25.15 -33.69 2.50
N ASN A 765 -25.63 -34.57 1.60
CA ASN A 765 -24.80 -35.63 1.04
C ASN A 765 -23.83 -35.02 0.02
N VAL A 766 -22.53 -35.22 0.21
CA VAL A 766 -21.49 -34.66 -0.67
C VAL A 766 -21.12 -35.69 -1.73
N LEU A 767 -21.05 -35.26 -2.98
CA LEU A 767 -20.47 -36.04 -4.07
C LEU A 767 -19.06 -35.51 -4.35
N VAL A 768 -18.10 -36.43 -4.49
CA VAL A 768 -16.75 -36.13 -4.98
C VAL A 768 -16.63 -36.76 -6.36
N SER A 769 -16.26 -35.98 -7.37
CA SER A 769 -16.15 -36.43 -8.76
C SER A 769 -14.79 -36.09 -9.34
N PHE A 770 -14.23 -36.99 -10.13
CA PHE A 770 -13.00 -36.82 -10.90
C PHE A 770 -13.33 -36.65 -12.39
N LYS A 771 -12.61 -35.76 -13.05
CA LYS A 771 -12.78 -35.49 -14.48
C LYS A 771 -11.86 -36.39 -15.30
N ASN A 772 -12.46 -37.26 -16.11
CA ASN A 772 -11.76 -38.07 -17.11
C ASN A 772 -12.18 -37.60 -18.52
N ASN A 773 -11.26 -37.02 -19.28
CA ASN A 773 -11.55 -36.36 -20.56
C ASN A 773 -12.64 -35.26 -20.42
N GLN A 774 -13.85 -35.53 -20.92
CA GLN A 774 -15.01 -34.61 -20.85
C GLN A 774 -16.11 -35.07 -19.88
N SER A 775 -15.95 -36.22 -19.21
CA SER A 775 -16.96 -36.75 -18.28
C SER A 775 -16.47 -36.75 -16.82
N TRP A 776 -17.41 -36.54 -15.90
CA TRP A 776 -17.19 -36.59 -14.46
C TRP A 776 -17.63 -37.94 -13.90
N HIS A 777 -16.80 -38.55 -13.06
CA HIS A 777 -17.05 -39.85 -12.44
C HIS A 777 -16.90 -39.75 -10.93
N GLU A 778 -17.82 -40.35 -10.18
CA GLU A 778 -17.76 -40.35 -8.72
C GLU A 778 -16.51 -41.06 -8.19
N VAL A 779 -15.91 -40.52 -7.14
CA VAL A 779 -14.73 -41.05 -6.46
C VAL A 779 -15.07 -41.26 -4.99
N ALA A 780 -14.65 -42.40 -4.45
CA ALA A 780 -14.79 -42.68 -3.04
C ALA A 780 -13.92 -41.72 -2.21
N TYR A 781 -14.48 -41.22 -1.11
CA TYR A 781 -13.77 -40.38 -0.15
C TYR A 781 -13.99 -40.89 1.27
N HIS A 782 -13.10 -40.50 2.18
CA HIS A 782 -13.22 -40.77 3.61
C HIS A 782 -13.66 -39.50 4.35
N GLN A 783 -14.63 -39.63 5.25
CA GLN A 783 -15.10 -38.52 6.09
C GLN A 783 -14.98 -38.87 7.58
N GLU A 784 -14.21 -38.05 8.30
CA GLU A 784 -13.95 -38.20 9.73
C GLU A 784 -13.71 -36.82 10.35
N ASP A 785 -14.25 -36.57 11.55
CA ASP A 785 -14.10 -35.32 12.29
C ASP A 785 -14.34 -34.04 11.46
N GLY A 786 -15.39 -34.06 10.63
CA GLY A 786 -15.76 -32.92 9.78
C GLY A 786 -14.81 -32.68 8.60
N ARG A 787 -13.87 -33.59 8.32
CA ARG A 787 -12.93 -33.51 7.19
C ARG A 787 -13.27 -34.54 6.13
N ILE A 788 -13.07 -34.18 4.87
CA ILE A 788 -13.17 -35.06 3.71
C ILE A 788 -11.75 -35.27 3.17
N SER A 789 -11.40 -36.52 2.85
CA SER A 789 -10.09 -36.85 2.26
C SER A 789 -10.19 -37.91 1.17
N PHE A 790 -9.36 -37.78 0.14
CA PHE A 790 -9.28 -38.71 -0.98
C PHE A 790 -7.91 -38.58 -1.69
N GLU A 791 -7.51 -39.65 -2.36
CA GLU A 791 -6.27 -39.69 -3.16
C GLU A 791 -6.46 -38.93 -4.48
N THR A 792 -5.39 -38.33 -4.99
CA THR A 792 -5.43 -37.63 -6.26
C THR A 792 -4.29 -38.02 -7.21
N GLU A 793 -4.54 -37.82 -8.49
CA GLU A 793 -3.54 -37.96 -9.55
C GLU A 793 -2.90 -36.62 -9.90
N LYS A 794 -1.64 -36.65 -10.34
CA LYS A 794 -0.93 -35.46 -10.81
C LYS A 794 -1.65 -34.87 -12.03
N ASN A 795 -1.93 -33.57 -11.96
CA ASN A 795 -2.77 -32.79 -12.86
C ASN A 795 -4.25 -33.21 -12.93
N GLY A 796 -4.71 -34.09 -12.03
CA GLY A 796 -6.11 -34.49 -11.96
C GLY A 796 -7.03 -33.36 -11.49
N GLU A 797 -8.24 -33.31 -12.02
CA GLU A 797 -9.28 -32.35 -11.65
C GLU A 797 -10.42 -33.05 -10.90
N TYR A 798 -10.83 -32.44 -9.79
CA TYR A 798 -11.83 -32.97 -8.86
C TYR A 798 -12.86 -31.89 -8.56
N ALA A 799 -14.11 -32.29 -8.34
CA ALA A 799 -15.21 -31.42 -7.93
C ALA A 799 -15.94 -32.03 -6.74
N MET A 800 -16.30 -31.18 -5.78
CA MET A 800 -17.07 -31.52 -4.59
C MET A 800 -18.32 -30.64 -4.56
N TYR A 801 -19.49 -31.23 -4.34
CA TYR A 801 -20.77 -30.52 -4.37
C TYR A 801 -21.86 -31.32 -3.65
N PRO A 802 -22.91 -30.67 -3.10
CA PRO A 802 -24.06 -31.36 -2.57
C PRO A 802 -24.79 -32.14 -3.66
N GLN A 803 -25.27 -33.36 -3.37
CA GLN A 803 -26.02 -34.20 -4.31
C GLN A 803 -27.28 -33.51 -4.89
N THR A 804 -27.84 -32.53 -4.18
CA THR A 804 -28.97 -31.72 -4.64
C THR A 804 -28.63 -30.77 -5.79
N GLU A 805 -27.34 -30.51 -6.02
CA GLU A 805 -26.85 -29.68 -7.13
C GLU A 805 -26.56 -30.57 -8.35
N SER A 806 -26.98 -30.12 -9.55
CA SER A 806 -26.62 -30.79 -10.80
C SER A 806 -25.22 -30.35 -11.22
N LEU A 807 -24.33 -31.32 -11.46
CA LEU A 807 -23.00 -31.06 -12.01
C LEU A 807 -23.15 -30.66 -13.49
N LEU A 808 -23.34 -29.37 -13.75
CA LEU A 808 -23.29 -28.83 -15.11
C LEU A 808 -21.79 -28.67 -15.49
N PRO A 809 -21.31 -29.27 -16.58
CA PRO A 809 -19.94 -29.05 -17.07
C PRO A 809 -19.61 -27.55 -17.27
N GLU A 810 -20.63 -26.76 -17.54
CA GLU A 810 -20.59 -25.30 -17.68
C GLU A 810 -20.34 -24.55 -16.37
N LEU A 811 -20.59 -25.12 -15.18
CA LEU A 811 -20.37 -24.43 -13.88
C LEU A 811 -18.88 -24.20 -13.58
N PHE A 812 -18.01 -25.08 -14.08
CA PHE A 812 -16.55 -24.98 -13.91
C PHE A 812 -15.87 -24.27 -15.09
N LEU A 813 -16.49 -24.34 -16.28
CA LEU A 813 -15.97 -23.80 -17.54
C LEU A 813 -16.47 -22.37 -17.83
N SER A 814 -17.62 -21.98 -17.30
CA SER A 814 -18.05 -20.59 -17.42
C SER A 814 -17.10 -19.75 -16.56
N ASN A 815 -16.35 -18.85 -17.21
CA ASN A 815 -16.18 -17.53 -16.62
C ASN A 815 -17.62 -17.12 -16.30
N PRO A 816 -18.08 -17.09 -15.02
CA PRO A 816 -19.37 -16.48 -14.74
C PRO A 816 -19.30 -15.16 -15.47
N ASP A 817 -20.26 -14.93 -16.37
CA ASP A 817 -20.17 -13.88 -17.38
C ASP A 817 -19.38 -12.73 -16.77
N ARG A 818 -18.20 -12.46 -17.31
CA ARG A 818 -17.51 -11.19 -17.08
C ARG A 818 -18.41 -10.12 -17.73
N ILE A 819 -19.65 -9.98 -17.25
CA ILE A 819 -20.25 -8.70 -17.03
C ILE A 819 -19.31 -8.08 -16.01
N ALA A 820 -18.16 -7.61 -16.50
CA ALA A 820 -17.47 -6.52 -15.89
C ALA A 820 -18.54 -5.44 -15.86
N ALA A 821 -19.30 -5.40 -14.77
CA ALA A 821 -20.20 -4.30 -14.51
C ALA A 821 -19.30 -3.09 -14.66
N GLN A 822 -19.56 -2.28 -15.68
CA GLN A 822 -18.75 -1.11 -15.99
C GLN A 822 -18.77 -0.28 -14.71
N ARG A 823 -17.64 -0.26 -14.00
CA ARG A 823 -17.53 0.45 -12.73
C ARG A 823 -17.51 1.94 -13.08
N SER A 824 -18.40 2.72 -12.50
CA SER A 824 -18.30 4.17 -12.49
C SER A 824 -17.28 4.55 -11.43
N TYR A 825 -16.16 5.15 -11.83
CA TYR A 825 -15.21 5.76 -10.90
C TYR A 825 -15.59 7.22 -10.63
N PRO A 826 -15.32 7.76 -9.44
CA PRO A 826 -14.67 7.07 -8.31
C PRO A 826 -15.61 6.09 -7.59
N LEU A 827 -15.06 4.98 -7.09
CA LEU A 827 -15.71 4.22 -6.02
C LEU A 827 -15.48 4.98 -4.71
N VAL A 828 -16.56 5.19 -3.96
CA VAL A 828 -16.54 6.00 -2.72
C VAL A 828 -16.92 5.13 -1.54
N HIS A 829 -16.09 5.13 -0.51
CA HIS A 829 -16.37 4.52 0.79
C HIS A 829 -16.44 5.61 1.86
N GLU A 830 -17.45 5.55 2.73
CA GLU A 830 -17.53 6.41 3.91
C GLU A 830 -16.86 5.73 5.12
N ALA A 831 -15.69 6.25 5.49
CA ALA A 831 -14.88 5.78 6.60
C ALA A 831 -15.63 5.85 7.95
N HIS A 832 -15.08 5.19 8.98
CA HIS A 832 -15.60 5.34 10.36
C HIS A 832 -15.43 6.76 10.93
N THR A 833 -14.56 7.58 10.35
CA THR A 833 -14.45 9.02 10.64
C THR A 833 -15.47 9.86 9.84
N HIS A 834 -16.31 9.22 9.03
CA HIS A 834 -17.22 9.81 8.02
C HIS A 834 -16.53 10.53 6.85
N ARG A 835 -15.19 10.50 6.79
CA ARG A 835 -14.46 10.94 5.60
C ARG A 835 -14.76 10.01 4.43
N ARG A 836 -14.87 10.58 3.23
CA ARG A 836 -14.97 9.82 2.00
C ARG A 836 -13.57 9.40 1.55
N VAL A 837 -13.44 8.12 1.26
CA VAL A 837 -12.26 7.49 0.70
C VAL A 837 -12.57 7.12 -0.74
N PHE A 838 -11.70 7.56 -1.65
CA PHE A 838 -11.92 7.45 -3.08
C PHE A 838 -10.95 6.45 -3.68
N LEU A 839 -11.45 5.55 -4.53
CA LEU A 839 -10.68 4.85 -5.54
C LEU A 839 -11.08 5.41 -6.91
N GLY A 840 -10.15 5.95 -7.67
CA GLY A 840 -10.42 6.82 -8.83
C GLY A 840 -10.72 8.26 -8.41
N LYS A 841 -10.94 9.13 -9.40
CA LYS A 841 -11.24 10.55 -9.22
C LYS A 841 -12.16 11.04 -10.33
N ASN A 842 -12.94 12.06 -10.00
CA ASN A 842 -13.64 12.90 -10.96
C ASN A 842 -13.51 14.39 -10.58
N GLN A 843 -14.09 15.28 -11.38
CA GLN A 843 -14.08 16.74 -11.14
C GLN A 843 -14.58 17.15 -9.73
N ASP A 844 -15.47 16.36 -9.11
CA ASP A 844 -16.04 16.66 -7.78
C ASP A 844 -15.19 16.14 -6.62
N THR A 845 -14.21 15.27 -6.91
CA THR A 845 -13.43 14.58 -5.88
C THR A 845 -12.58 15.55 -5.06
N GLN A 846 -12.04 16.61 -5.67
CA GLN A 846 -11.25 17.60 -4.94
C GLN A 846 -12.10 18.42 -3.97
N HIS A 847 -13.31 18.82 -4.39
CA HIS A 847 -14.29 19.47 -3.52
C HIS A 847 -14.57 18.60 -2.28
N ALA A 848 -14.88 17.33 -2.52
CA ALA A 848 -15.17 16.39 -1.45
C ALA A 848 -13.98 16.18 -0.49
N ARG A 849 -12.77 15.97 -1.01
CA ARG A 849 -11.56 15.78 -0.18
C ARG A 849 -11.22 17.00 0.65
N MET A 850 -11.31 18.20 0.08
CA MET A 850 -11.03 19.45 0.80
C MET A 850 -12.06 19.70 1.90
N LEU A 851 -13.35 19.47 1.61
CA LEU A 851 -14.39 19.50 2.62
C LEU A 851 -14.07 18.50 3.75
N ASP A 852 -13.70 17.27 3.38
CA ASP A 852 -13.46 16.19 4.33
C ASP A 852 -12.24 16.45 5.24
N HIS A 853 -11.18 17.03 4.65
CA HIS A 853 -9.98 17.45 5.36
C HIS A 853 -10.30 18.51 6.43
N VAL A 854 -11.14 19.49 6.08
CA VAL A 854 -11.46 20.64 6.94
C VAL A 854 -12.50 20.28 7.99
N THR A 855 -13.46 19.40 7.71
CA THR A 855 -14.68 19.27 8.53
C THR A 855 -14.83 17.98 9.32
N PHE A 856 -13.99 16.97 9.06
CA PHE A 856 -14.05 15.68 9.75
C PHE A 856 -12.81 15.44 10.59
N ASP A 857 -12.96 14.48 11.50
CA ASP A 857 -11.92 14.13 12.43
C ASP A 857 -10.73 13.48 11.72
N TYR A 858 -9.56 13.69 12.29
CA TYR A 858 -8.31 13.05 11.89
C TYR A 858 -7.71 12.30 13.08
N TYR A 859 -6.74 11.43 12.83
CA TYR A 859 -6.01 10.77 13.89
C TYR A 859 -4.68 11.49 14.17
N ALA A 860 -4.33 11.62 15.44
CA ALA A 860 -3.00 12.01 15.91
C ALA A 860 -2.46 10.89 16.81
N GLY A 861 -1.47 10.13 16.34
CA GLY A 861 -1.20 8.80 16.89
C GLY A 861 -2.45 7.94 16.78
N ASN A 862 -2.91 7.40 17.90
CA ASN A 862 -4.14 6.62 17.97
C ASN A 862 -5.37 7.44 18.45
N SER A 863 -5.23 8.74 18.71
CA SER A 863 -6.31 9.60 19.21
C SER A 863 -7.06 10.27 18.06
N ARG A 864 -8.39 10.30 18.14
CA ARG A 864 -9.26 10.99 17.18
C ARG A 864 -9.40 12.46 17.60
N GLU A 865 -9.08 13.37 16.68
CA GLU A 865 -9.05 14.82 16.91
C GLU A 865 -9.99 15.53 15.93
N SER A 866 -10.82 16.46 16.44
CA SER A 866 -11.72 17.28 15.63
C SER A 866 -11.14 18.67 15.42
N ARG A 867 -11.12 19.17 14.17
CA ARG A 867 -10.85 20.60 13.93
C ARG A 867 -12.06 21.43 14.31
N LEU A 868 -11.88 22.46 15.15
CA LEU A 868 -12.98 23.35 15.52
C LEU A 868 -13.29 24.33 14.39
N ALA A 869 -14.45 24.14 13.76
CA ALA A 869 -15.05 25.12 12.87
C ALA A 869 -15.60 26.30 13.70
N ALA A 870 -14.93 27.45 13.63
CA ALA A 870 -15.39 28.69 14.23
C ALA A 870 -16.67 29.20 13.54
N TYR A 871 -16.75 29.06 12.22
CA TYR A 871 -17.94 29.37 11.43
C TYR A 871 -18.11 28.36 10.29
N ARG A 872 -19.37 28.01 9.99
CA ARG A 872 -19.79 27.30 8.77
C ARG A 872 -20.90 28.12 8.13
N LEU A 873 -20.63 28.71 6.98
CA LEU A 873 -21.51 29.70 6.35
C LEU A 873 -21.97 29.21 4.99
N ASP A 874 -23.28 29.26 4.79
CA ASP A 874 -23.95 28.86 3.55
C ASP A 874 -24.54 30.10 2.88
N PHE A 875 -24.06 30.45 1.69
CA PHE A 875 -24.43 31.67 0.97
C PHE A 875 -25.50 31.37 -0.06
N GLY A 876 -26.71 31.87 0.16
CA GLY A 876 -27.83 31.52 -0.74
C GLY A 876 -29.08 32.39 -0.58
N VAL A 877 -30.17 31.91 -1.18
CA VAL A 877 -31.46 32.62 -1.26
C VAL A 877 -32.29 32.49 0.02
N GLU A 878 -33.06 33.50 0.38
CA GLU A 878 -33.99 33.45 1.53
C GLU A 878 -35.33 32.77 1.14
N THR A 879 -35.34 31.45 0.94
CA THR A 879 -36.59 30.68 0.73
C THR A 879 -36.92 29.79 1.93
N GLN A 880 -38.14 29.95 2.47
CA GLN A 880 -38.72 29.09 3.52
C GLN A 880 -39.20 27.71 2.98
N VAL A 881 -39.03 27.43 1.69
CA VAL A 881 -39.75 26.35 0.99
C VAL A 881 -39.00 25.01 0.99
N LEU A 882 -37.67 25.02 1.16
CA LEU A 882 -36.82 23.83 1.32
C LEU A 882 -35.69 24.16 2.31
N GLU A 883 -35.81 23.72 3.56
CA GLU A 883 -34.65 23.73 4.48
C GLU A 883 -33.63 22.70 3.97
N LYS A 884 -32.38 23.13 3.73
CA LYS A 884 -31.30 22.22 3.37
C LYS A 884 -31.06 21.24 4.51
N ASP A 885 -31.00 19.95 4.21
CA ASP A 885 -30.55 18.96 5.18
C ASP A 885 -29.03 18.82 5.14
N TYR A 886 -28.35 19.62 5.97
CA TYR A 886 -26.89 19.56 6.06
C TYR A 886 -26.38 18.23 6.64
N SER A 887 -27.24 17.41 7.25
CA SER A 887 -26.83 16.11 7.80
C SER A 887 -26.44 15.10 6.70
N ASP A 888 -26.95 15.30 5.48
CA ASP A 888 -26.59 14.50 4.30
C ASP A 888 -25.24 14.90 3.69
N VAL A 889 -24.68 16.06 4.06
CA VAL A 889 -23.39 16.55 3.53
C VAL A 889 -22.29 16.52 4.59
N LEU A 890 -22.64 16.86 5.83
CA LEU A 890 -21.70 16.95 6.93
C LEU A 890 -22.35 16.50 8.24
N PRO A 891 -21.81 15.45 8.89
CA PRO A 891 -22.31 15.02 10.18
C PRO A 891 -22.07 16.13 11.22
N ARG A 892 -22.92 16.13 12.24
CA ARG A 892 -22.79 17.05 13.37
C ARG A 892 -21.54 16.70 14.19
N GLN A 893 -20.58 17.61 14.27
CA GLN A 893 -19.45 17.48 15.20
C GLN A 893 -19.88 17.85 16.63
N ILE A 894 -19.46 17.05 17.62
CA ILE A 894 -19.70 17.30 19.05
C ILE A 894 -18.33 17.29 19.74
N HIS A 895 -17.94 18.38 20.41
CA HIS A 895 -16.59 18.56 20.97
C HIS A 895 -16.49 18.17 22.46
N MET A 896 -15.27 17.85 22.91
CA MET A 896 -14.93 17.66 24.33
C MET A 896 -15.26 18.95 25.09
N ASP A 897 -15.68 18.90 26.36
CA ASP A 897 -16.08 20.09 27.13
C ASP A 897 -17.44 20.73 26.78
N GLY A 898 -18.28 20.06 25.97
CA GLY A 898 -19.71 20.39 25.86
C GLY A 898 -20.07 21.53 24.92
N VAL A 899 -19.15 21.99 24.07
CA VAL A 899 -19.46 22.90 22.96
C VAL A 899 -19.96 22.09 21.77
N LEU A 900 -21.21 22.30 21.38
CA LEU A 900 -21.76 21.73 20.16
C LEU A 900 -21.11 22.39 18.95
N GLY A 901 -20.62 21.59 18.00
CA GLY A 901 -20.23 22.09 16.69
C GLY A 901 -21.39 22.85 16.06
N GLN A 902 -21.09 23.97 15.40
CA GLN A 902 -22.12 24.80 14.77
C GLN A 902 -22.68 24.10 13.53
N THR A 903 -24.00 24.12 13.37
CA THR A 903 -24.65 23.86 12.09
C THR A 903 -24.30 24.97 11.11
N PHE A 904 -24.49 24.75 9.80
CA PHE A 904 -24.36 25.83 8.83
C PHE A 904 -25.28 26.98 9.18
N ARG A 905 -24.71 28.19 9.20
CA ARG A 905 -25.42 29.44 9.31
C ARG A 905 -25.66 29.97 7.91
N LYS A 906 -26.92 30.12 7.55
CA LYS A 906 -27.32 30.71 6.28
C LYS A 906 -26.98 32.21 6.25
N ILE A 907 -26.40 32.66 5.15
CA ILE A 907 -26.06 34.04 4.83
C ILE A 907 -26.89 34.44 3.61
N THR A 908 -27.65 35.54 3.72
CA THR A 908 -28.46 36.09 2.63
C THR A 908 -27.90 37.45 2.18
N PRO A 909 -28.24 37.94 0.97
CA PRO A 909 -27.80 39.26 0.50
C PRO A 909 -28.16 40.44 1.42
N GLU A 910 -29.19 40.29 2.26
CA GLU A 910 -29.74 41.33 3.14
C GLU A 910 -29.02 41.40 4.50
N MET A 911 -28.16 40.44 4.84
CA MET A 911 -27.48 40.36 6.14
C MET A 911 -26.32 41.36 6.26
N VAL A 912 -26.62 42.62 6.58
CA VAL A 912 -25.60 43.66 6.82
C VAL A 912 -24.85 43.44 8.14
N PHE A 913 -23.53 43.67 8.11
CA PHE A 913 -22.68 43.59 9.29
C PHE A 913 -23.08 44.63 10.35
N THR A 914 -23.19 44.17 11.59
CA THR A 914 -23.22 45.04 12.77
C THR A 914 -22.21 44.53 13.80
N PRO A 915 -21.63 45.40 14.65
CA PRO A 915 -20.78 44.94 15.76
C PRO A 915 -21.48 43.96 16.72
N TYR A 916 -22.82 43.94 16.73
CA TYR A 916 -23.59 42.99 17.54
C TYR A 916 -23.74 41.62 16.88
N SER A 917 -23.91 41.58 15.56
CA SER A 917 -24.01 40.31 14.82
C SER A 917 -22.66 39.63 14.66
N GLY A 918 -21.56 40.41 14.66
CA GLY A 918 -20.19 39.93 14.47
C GLY A 918 -19.92 39.37 13.06
N ILE A 919 -20.94 39.34 12.20
CA ILE A 919 -20.87 38.80 10.83
C ILE A 919 -21.88 39.51 9.92
N GLY A 920 -21.53 39.67 8.65
CA GLY A 920 -22.43 40.17 7.60
C GLY A 920 -21.71 40.93 6.47
N TRP A 921 -22.47 41.39 5.48
CA TRP A 921 -21.99 42.23 4.38
C TRP A 921 -21.77 43.69 4.82
N GLU A 922 -20.74 44.34 4.30
CA GLU A 922 -20.51 45.78 4.50
C GLU A 922 -21.63 46.64 3.87
N SER A 923 -22.15 46.19 2.72
CA SER A 923 -23.24 46.83 1.97
C SER A 923 -23.99 45.77 1.18
N THR A 924 -25.28 45.98 0.91
CA THR A 924 -26.14 45.08 0.11
C THR A 924 -26.24 45.50 -1.36
N GLN A 925 -25.55 46.56 -1.77
CA GLN A 925 -25.64 47.08 -3.13
C GLN A 925 -25.02 46.11 -4.14
N ALA A 926 -25.76 45.82 -5.22
CA ALA A 926 -25.32 45.01 -6.36
C ALA A 926 -24.93 43.55 -6.02
N ILE A 927 -25.47 43.00 -4.92
CA ILE A 927 -25.37 41.59 -4.56
C ILE A 927 -26.65 40.86 -5.01
N VAL A 928 -26.49 39.69 -5.63
CA VAL A 928 -27.56 38.80 -6.08
C VAL A 928 -27.43 37.43 -5.42
N SER A 929 -28.51 36.65 -5.38
CA SER A 929 -28.48 35.25 -4.98
C SER A 929 -29.36 34.40 -5.89
N ALA A 930 -29.01 33.13 -6.04
CA ALA A 930 -29.81 32.14 -6.76
C ALA A 930 -29.60 30.75 -6.16
N ASP A 931 -30.60 29.88 -6.30
CA ASP A 931 -30.53 28.45 -6.00
C ASP A 931 -30.83 27.66 -7.28
N ARG A 932 -29.87 26.84 -7.70
CA ARG A 932 -29.88 26.01 -8.91
C ARG A 932 -30.31 24.57 -8.62
N GLY A 933 -30.43 24.17 -7.35
CA GLY A 933 -30.85 22.83 -6.91
C GLY A 933 -29.81 21.71 -7.03
N GLU A 934 -28.80 21.85 -7.88
CA GLU A 934 -27.76 20.85 -8.20
C GLU A 934 -26.37 21.51 -8.13
N PRO A 935 -25.25 20.76 -7.99
CA PRO A 935 -25.14 19.30 -7.92
C PRO A 935 -25.28 18.72 -6.50
N ASP A 936 -25.20 19.55 -5.46
CA ASP A 936 -25.39 19.16 -4.07
C ASP A 936 -25.75 20.36 -3.19
N GLU A 937 -26.08 20.09 -1.93
CA GLU A 937 -26.54 21.10 -0.97
C GLU A 937 -25.51 22.21 -0.66
N LEU A 938 -24.22 22.02 -0.89
CA LEU A 938 -23.19 23.06 -0.66
C LEU A 938 -22.83 23.84 -1.92
N ARG A 939 -23.26 23.38 -3.09
CA ARG A 939 -22.95 24.00 -4.39
C ARG A 939 -24.19 24.51 -5.14
N ARG A 940 -25.39 24.11 -4.71
CA ARG A 940 -26.66 24.45 -5.35
C ARG A 940 -26.97 25.94 -5.39
N ASP A 941 -26.68 26.69 -4.34
CA ASP A 941 -26.98 28.11 -4.25
C ASP A 941 -25.71 28.93 -4.02
N PHE A 942 -25.82 30.22 -4.31
CA PHE A 942 -24.74 31.17 -4.15
C PHE A 942 -25.26 32.56 -3.82
N ILE A 943 -24.34 33.38 -3.33
CA ILE A 943 -24.41 34.84 -3.43
C ILE A 943 -23.35 35.32 -4.43
N GLY A 944 -23.66 36.31 -5.24
CA GLY A 944 -22.78 36.80 -6.29
C GLY A 944 -22.96 38.27 -6.60
N GLY A 945 -22.15 38.80 -7.52
CA GLY A 945 -22.24 40.18 -7.96
C GLY A 945 -21.30 40.52 -9.11
N ASN A 946 -21.49 41.70 -9.69
CA ASN A 946 -20.69 42.21 -10.82
C ASN A 946 -19.74 43.33 -10.37
N GLY A 947 -19.84 43.78 -9.12
CA GLY A 947 -18.96 44.73 -8.48
C GLY A 947 -18.49 44.19 -7.14
N ASP A 948 -17.49 44.84 -6.55
CA ASP A 948 -16.86 44.33 -5.34
C ASP A 948 -17.81 44.35 -4.14
N ALA A 949 -17.74 43.30 -3.32
CA ALA A 949 -18.47 43.21 -2.05
C ALA A 949 -17.53 42.76 -0.93
N THR A 950 -17.66 43.38 0.25
CA THR A 950 -16.89 43.01 1.44
C THR A 950 -17.80 42.26 2.41
N PHE A 951 -17.42 41.05 2.79
CA PHE A 951 -18.00 40.28 3.88
C PHE A 951 -17.11 40.39 5.12
N ILE A 952 -17.69 40.75 6.26
CA ILE A 952 -16.97 41.02 7.50
C ILE A 952 -17.30 39.92 8.51
N VAL A 953 -16.27 39.33 9.12
CA VAL A 953 -16.40 38.31 10.18
C VAL A 953 -15.54 38.67 11.37
N GLU A 954 -16.11 38.62 12.57
CA GLU A 954 -15.38 38.78 13.83
C GLU A 954 -14.67 37.47 14.18
N LEU A 955 -13.35 37.54 14.30
CA LEU A 955 -12.48 36.44 14.67
C LEU A 955 -11.55 36.85 15.84
N PRO A 956 -11.49 36.04 16.91
CA PRO A 956 -10.49 36.21 17.95
C PRO A 956 -9.06 36.06 17.40
N LYS A 957 -8.06 36.47 18.19
CA LYS A 957 -6.65 36.20 17.91
C LYS A 957 -6.43 34.70 17.69
N GLY A 958 -5.75 34.37 16.60
CA GLY A 958 -5.46 32.99 16.23
C GLY A 958 -4.98 32.85 14.79
N ARG A 959 -4.60 31.62 14.43
CA ARG A 959 -4.43 31.21 13.04
C ARG A 959 -5.70 30.51 12.60
N TYR A 960 -6.10 30.71 11.36
CA TYR A 960 -7.30 30.11 10.80
C TYR A 960 -7.05 29.64 9.38
N ASP A 961 -7.78 28.60 8.97
CA ASP A 961 -7.93 28.19 7.59
C ASP A 961 -9.35 28.54 7.14
N LEU A 962 -9.44 29.28 6.02
CA LEU A 962 -10.70 29.65 5.38
C LEU A 962 -10.89 28.81 4.13
N LEU A 963 -11.77 27.80 4.21
CA LEU A 963 -12.21 27.05 3.04
C LEU A 963 -13.40 27.76 2.41
N PHE A 964 -13.34 28.10 1.13
CA PHE A 964 -14.48 28.62 0.40
C PHE A 964 -14.80 27.80 -0.83
N VAL A 965 -16.06 27.85 -1.24
CA VAL A 965 -16.57 27.24 -2.48
C VAL A 965 -17.12 28.34 -3.37
N SER A 966 -16.76 28.30 -4.65
CA SER A 966 -17.14 29.32 -5.64
C SER A 966 -17.48 28.66 -6.97
N GLY A 967 -18.68 28.94 -7.49
CA GLY A 967 -19.10 28.50 -8.82
C GLY A 967 -20.59 28.73 -9.05
N ASP A 968 -21.04 28.46 -10.27
CA ASP A 968 -22.46 28.46 -10.65
C ASP A 968 -22.69 27.30 -11.63
N ARG A 969 -23.80 26.59 -11.44
CA ARG A 969 -24.18 25.47 -12.29
C ARG A 969 -24.54 25.91 -13.70
N ASP A 970 -25.19 27.06 -13.84
CA ASP A 970 -25.82 27.46 -15.11
C ASP A 970 -25.00 28.48 -15.89
N GLU A 971 -24.13 29.23 -15.21
CA GLU A 971 -23.38 30.35 -15.79
C GLU A 971 -21.88 30.27 -15.43
N PRO A 972 -20.98 30.76 -16.30
CA PRO A 972 -19.57 30.89 -15.96
C PRO A 972 -19.36 31.96 -14.89
N SER A 973 -18.30 31.81 -14.09
CA SER A 973 -17.96 32.76 -13.02
C SER A 973 -16.46 32.99 -12.85
N TYR A 974 -16.08 34.16 -12.33
CA TYR A 974 -14.71 34.51 -11.98
C TYR A 974 -14.71 35.22 -10.63
N THR A 975 -14.29 34.53 -9.58
CA THR A 975 -14.32 35.04 -8.20
C THR A 975 -12.90 35.25 -7.70
N GLU A 976 -12.53 36.48 -7.41
CA GLU A 976 -11.33 36.79 -6.66
C GLU A 976 -11.69 36.94 -5.18
N VAL A 977 -10.87 36.38 -4.30
CA VAL A 977 -11.05 36.46 -2.84
C VAL A 977 -9.83 37.13 -2.23
N GLU A 978 -10.00 38.33 -1.69
CA GLU A 978 -8.96 39.06 -0.97
C GLU A 978 -9.27 39.08 0.53
N ILE A 979 -8.34 38.57 1.34
CA ILE A 979 -8.32 38.81 2.77
C ILE A 979 -7.48 40.06 3.02
N ALA A 980 -8.15 41.18 3.31
CA ALA A 980 -7.52 42.50 3.32
C ALA A 980 -6.25 42.53 4.18
N GLY A 981 -5.12 42.85 3.55
CA GLY A 981 -3.81 42.96 4.20
C GLY A 981 -3.11 41.64 4.55
N GLN A 982 -3.58 40.49 4.04
CA GLN A 982 -2.99 39.18 4.31
C GLN A 982 -2.70 38.36 3.05
N CYS A 983 -3.73 37.97 2.30
CA CYS A 983 -3.59 37.11 1.13
C CYS A 983 -4.70 37.37 0.09
N MET A 984 -4.46 36.93 -1.14
CA MET A 984 -5.41 37.02 -2.23
C MET A 984 -5.37 35.72 -3.02
N TRP A 985 -6.54 35.23 -3.40
CA TRP A 985 -6.69 34.13 -4.33
C TRP A 985 -7.50 34.60 -5.54
N LYS A 986 -7.14 34.06 -6.70
CA LYS A 986 -7.89 34.23 -7.95
C LYS A 986 -7.76 32.94 -8.75
N PRO A 987 -8.80 32.53 -9.49
CA PRO A 987 -8.68 31.38 -10.35
C PRO A 987 -7.81 31.74 -11.55
N GLU A 988 -7.09 30.75 -12.07
CA GLU A 988 -6.23 30.92 -13.25
C GLU A 988 -7.04 31.30 -14.50
N LYS A 989 -8.29 30.82 -14.58
CA LYS A 989 -9.27 31.09 -15.64
C LYS A 989 -10.67 31.27 -15.06
N ALA A 990 -11.61 31.72 -15.89
CA ALA A 990 -13.02 31.69 -15.52
C ALA A 990 -13.51 30.24 -15.41
N LEU A 991 -14.26 29.94 -14.35
CA LEU A 991 -14.92 28.67 -14.17
C LEU A 991 -16.07 28.57 -15.19
N LYS A 992 -16.16 27.46 -15.91
CA LYS A 992 -17.28 27.18 -16.82
C LYS A 992 -18.56 26.93 -16.01
N ALA A 993 -19.71 27.02 -16.69
CA ALA A 993 -20.98 26.62 -16.08
C ALA A 993 -20.89 25.15 -15.60
N GLY A 994 -21.16 24.91 -14.32
CA GLY A 994 -21.05 23.59 -13.69
C GLY A 994 -19.70 23.29 -13.05
N GLU A 995 -18.68 24.13 -13.21
CA GLU A 995 -17.40 24.03 -12.51
C GLU A 995 -17.45 24.80 -11.18
N PHE A 996 -16.78 24.25 -10.17
CA PHE A 996 -16.68 24.87 -8.84
C PHE A 996 -15.23 24.82 -8.36
N ALA A 997 -14.73 25.93 -7.84
CA ALA A 997 -13.48 25.98 -7.09
C ALA A 997 -13.76 25.69 -5.61
N THR A 998 -12.90 24.92 -4.96
CA THR A 998 -12.93 24.67 -3.50
C THR A 998 -11.52 24.82 -2.96
N GLU A 999 -11.30 25.93 -2.27
CA GLU A 999 -9.96 26.45 -2.02
C GLU A 999 -9.81 26.88 -0.56
N MET A 1000 -8.58 26.78 -0.04
CA MET A 1000 -8.28 27.07 1.36
C MET A 1000 -7.24 28.18 1.49
N LEU A 1001 -7.56 29.21 2.27
CA LEU A 1001 -6.67 30.35 2.53
C LEU A 1001 -6.24 30.38 4.00
N PRO A 1002 -4.94 30.27 4.30
CA PRO A 1002 -4.46 30.44 5.67
C PRO A 1002 -4.41 31.92 6.04
N ILE A 1003 -4.90 32.28 7.22
CA ILE A 1003 -4.87 33.64 7.75
C ILE A 1003 -4.34 33.66 9.18
N THR A 1004 -3.75 34.79 9.59
CA THR A 1004 -3.27 35.02 10.95
C THR A 1004 -3.88 36.29 11.52
N GLN A 1005 -4.84 36.12 12.42
CA GLN A 1005 -5.47 37.19 13.16
C GLN A 1005 -4.62 37.56 14.38
N ARG A 1006 -3.94 38.71 14.33
CA ARG A 1006 -2.95 39.11 15.35
C ARG A 1006 -3.56 39.58 16.68
N ARG A 1007 -4.81 40.03 16.66
CA ARG A 1007 -5.60 40.51 17.81
C ARG A 1007 -7.07 40.25 17.55
N ASP A 1008 -7.89 40.19 18.60
CA ASP A 1008 -9.35 40.09 18.45
C ASP A 1008 -9.86 41.25 17.59
N GLY A 1009 -10.78 40.96 16.66
CA GLY A 1009 -11.37 41.96 15.79
C GLY A 1009 -11.96 41.38 14.51
N TYR A 1010 -12.07 42.22 13.49
CA TYR A 1010 -12.74 41.87 12.23
C TYR A 1010 -11.75 41.45 11.15
N VAL A 1011 -12.16 40.47 10.35
CA VAL A 1011 -11.54 40.08 9.10
C VAL A 1011 -12.46 40.49 7.96
N ASN A 1012 -11.90 41.23 7.01
CA ASN A 1012 -12.61 41.71 5.82
C ASN A 1012 -12.23 40.80 4.64
N ILE A 1013 -13.23 40.11 4.10
CA ILE A 1013 -13.13 39.20 2.97
C ILE A 1013 -13.80 39.91 1.79
N ARG A 1014 -13.00 40.35 0.84
CA ARG A 1014 -13.50 41.04 -0.35
C ARG A 1014 -13.63 40.05 -1.50
N PHE A 1015 -14.81 40.03 -2.11
CA PHE A 1015 -15.08 39.31 -3.34
C PHE A 1015 -15.09 40.31 -4.51
N SER A 1016 -14.31 40.02 -5.55
CA SER A 1016 -14.24 40.83 -6.77
C SER A 1016 -14.27 39.94 -8.01
N THR A 1017 -14.41 40.56 -9.18
CA THR A 1017 -14.43 39.85 -10.47
C THR A 1017 -13.73 40.68 -11.54
N CYS A 1018 -13.36 40.04 -12.64
CA CYS A 1018 -12.80 40.72 -13.81
C CYS A 1018 -13.89 41.36 -14.68
N ALA A 1019 -13.52 42.32 -15.52
CA ALA A 1019 -14.47 43.08 -16.32
C ALA A 1019 -15.33 42.17 -17.22
N GLY A 1020 -16.65 42.27 -17.11
CA GLY A 1020 -17.60 41.47 -17.90
C GLY A 1020 -17.91 40.09 -17.33
N SER A 1021 -17.35 39.72 -16.18
CA SER A 1021 -17.66 38.49 -15.46
C SER A 1021 -18.46 38.78 -14.17
N GLN A 1022 -18.74 37.73 -13.41
CA GLN A 1022 -19.42 37.82 -12.12
C GLN A 1022 -18.71 36.92 -11.10
N TRP A 1023 -18.67 37.35 -9.85
CA TRP A 1023 -18.21 36.49 -8.75
C TRP A 1023 -19.40 35.74 -8.14
N ARG A 1024 -19.08 34.60 -7.52
CA ARG A 1024 -20.00 33.65 -6.89
C ARG A 1024 -19.34 33.08 -5.64
N VAL A 1025 -20.06 33.03 -4.52
CA VAL A 1025 -19.63 32.33 -3.33
C VAL A 1025 -20.80 31.47 -2.84
N ASN A 1026 -20.53 30.19 -2.63
CA ASN A 1026 -21.53 29.21 -2.20
C ASN A 1026 -21.36 28.93 -0.70
N VAL A 1027 -20.11 28.69 -0.26
CA VAL A 1027 -19.82 28.29 1.12
C VAL A 1027 -18.55 28.97 1.63
N LEU A 1028 -18.51 29.27 2.93
CA LEU A 1028 -17.29 29.63 3.66
C LEU A 1028 -17.24 28.88 5.00
N ILE A 1029 -16.18 28.10 5.22
CA ILE A 1029 -15.89 27.41 6.48
C ILE A 1029 -14.61 27.99 7.06
N ILE A 1030 -14.65 28.39 8.32
CA ILE A 1030 -13.53 29.01 9.02
C ILE A 1030 -13.13 28.10 10.18
N ASN A 1031 -11.98 27.45 10.05
CA ASN A 1031 -11.43 26.61 11.11
C ASN A 1031 -10.35 27.35 11.87
N LYS A 1032 -10.37 27.25 13.20
CA LYS A 1032 -9.26 27.75 14.01
C LYS A 1032 -8.15 26.70 14.05
N ASN A 1033 -6.96 27.09 13.63
CA ASN A 1033 -5.78 26.24 13.69
C ASN A 1033 -5.19 26.29 15.10
N TYR A 1034 -5.44 25.22 15.84
CA TYR A 1034 -4.66 24.85 17.02
C TYR A 1034 -3.48 24.01 16.54
N THR A 1035 -2.53 24.62 15.84
CA THR A 1035 -1.32 23.88 15.44
C THR A 1035 -0.69 23.24 16.67
N TYR A 1036 -0.52 21.91 16.65
CA TYR A 1036 0.45 21.19 17.47
C TYR A 1036 1.85 21.60 17.01
N LEU A 1037 2.33 22.73 17.53
CA LEU A 1037 3.76 23.02 17.66
C LEU A 1037 3.97 23.79 18.96
#